data_AF-A0A7W8YYL2-F1
#
_entry.id   AF-A0A7W8YYL2-F1
#
_cell.length_a   1.000
_cell.length_b   1.000
_cell.length_c   1.000
_cell.angle_alpha   90.00
_cell.angle_beta   90.00
_cell.angle_gamma   90.00
#
_symmetry.space_group_name_H-M   'P 1'
#
loop_
_entity.id
_entity.type
_entity.pdbx_description
1 polymer ?
#
loop_
_entity_poly.entity_id
_entity_poly.type
_entity_poly.pdbx_seq_one_letter_code
_entity_poly.pdbx_strand_id
1 'polypeptide(L)'
;MEYSHRLNELKSLILLKCGIRFITPADCKRISIEISKHLNKNVSETTIKRLFGFAVVKHKFSTFTLTTLAEYVDIASVDVIDLPQPGHPTDEWKNLKDKADKITQFTLKTIRNRSGIPYDITISRKFAAYDFDEFYAGDYIFTSVISQPGYGKTILLSHLAEDLFYKQDAAYKDSTILFVQAYNFFSKDHADLNMEDQLKLQLQIDPAENTLEYINNIQAAHGGKFIIMLDGFAELILKKEDKNRLFDNIINLICSLEDYKNIKLMMSLRSTTWMRFYERIRHSSFLKSKWFPGNYFNLHELSNVPPLTEKEVDVIISKINYLDNKEINPRLKAQLKFPLHIQLYYQLKEEDPDFNYYTNITFYELVSRFIQEKIYRSNYYTEKILFLKKIIQLTEYGKQTNAVEKDSLLSELSAFRNAYMELLADGILMEEKRTENAHPKEYVRFLHPHMFEYFLFVEILEKFHLQVNMDFFTYINTEYEANQVRFQLLQWTTRFLIKTGNFHELKSVFKLNLNSFETNYLILFMAEEIKYRSKFNPDIIRVLDENQFHEIIISKLINFDFIDSCYKEAVAALIDIANNDDHLLVYNSILGVLEVIKLDKEAIKARIKNISTLNATDWMVNPVEALEIIYAKINAEQPSARNLLGNIESLRNGDNPFGIRPENHIDPRQGISYLLILYVNLFTGDATSGHEVISNIVKLHPREFAKRTTFTIYILAVYGMYSSRSAPGKKTDQIENIIVYLSNRNCTNFAKYQEVILLMFQAQQYYNRKEYEIAIHHTKECLLLFRRNNVLLNAMFMFNLLINIYTDLKEFDLVNEYKYEKLCLLDEHHVSRQLF
;
A
#
# COMPACT_ATOMS: atom_id res chain seq x y z
N MET A 1 32.66 32.88 28.09
CA MET A 1 31.59 31.86 27.93
C MET A 1 30.48 32.35 27.01
N GLU A 2 29.93 33.53 27.22
CA GLU A 2 28.83 34.11 26.40
C GLU A 2 29.11 34.22 24.88
N TYR A 3 30.34 34.56 24.49
CA TYR A 3 30.74 34.72 23.09
C TYR A 3 30.72 33.42 22.27
N SER A 4 31.07 32.28 22.87
CA SER A 4 31.08 30.98 22.18
C SER A 4 29.68 30.43 21.97
N HIS A 5 28.79 30.67 22.95
CA HIS A 5 27.38 30.30 22.88
C HIS A 5 26.67 31.04 21.73
N ARG A 6 26.77 32.37 21.71
CA ARG A 6 26.19 33.21 20.63
C ARG A 6 26.70 32.80 19.24
N LEU A 7 27.97 32.39 19.13
CA LEU A 7 28.54 31.92 17.86
C LEU A 7 27.99 30.56 17.40
N ASN A 8 27.77 29.62 18.31
CA ASN A 8 27.21 28.31 17.97
C ASN A 8 25.71 28.39 17.64
N GLU A 9 24.99 29.27 18.32
CA GLU A 9 23.61 29.62 18.03
C GLU A 9 23.48 30.25 16.63
N LEU A 10 24.30 31.26 16.33
CA LEU A 10 24.39 31.86 14.98
C LEU A 10 24.68 30.83 13.90
N LYS A 11 25.62 29.90 14.12
CA LYS A 11 25.94 28.82 13.17
C LYS A 11 24.72 27.95 12.86
N SER A 12 24.03 27.49 13.90
CA SER A 12 22.86 26.62 13.77
C SER A 12 21.73 27.32 13.02
N LEU A 13 21.49 28.59 13.33
CA LEU A 13 20.46 29.40 12.67
C LEU A 13 20.78 29.71 11.21
N ILE A 14 22.05 29.97 10.87
CA ILE A 14 22.49 30.17 9.48
C ILE A 14 22.28 28.89 8.66
N LEU A 15 22.64 27.73 9.23
CA LEU A 15 22.44 26.43 8.56
C LEU A 15 20.95 26.12 8.36
N LEU A 16 20.12 26.45 9.35
CA LEU A 16 18.66 26.35 9.28
C LEU A 16 18.07 27.21 8.17
N LYS A 17 18.46 28.50 8.11
CA LYS A 17 17.95 29.43 7.09
C LYS A 17 18.39 29.05 5.67
N CYS A 18 19.60 28.54 5.52
CA CYS A 18 20.13 28.06 4.23
C CYS A 18 19.68 26.62 3.86
N GLY A 19 18.97 25.91 4.74
CA GLY A 19 18.51 24.53 4.49
C GLY A 19 19.61 23.48 4.43
N ILE A 20 20.76 23.71 5.09
CA ILE A 20 21.95 22.86 5.02
C ILE A 20 22.03 21.97 6.28
N ARG A 21 21.87 20.65 6.11
CA ARG A 21 21.95 19.67 7.21
C ARG A 21 23.38 19.33 7.64
N PHE A 22 24.31 19.29 6.70
CA PHE A 22 25.74 19.07 6.94
C PHE A 22 26.54 20.06 6.11
N ILE A 23 27.30 20.93 6.78
CA ILE A 23 28.07 21.96 6.09
C ILE A 23 29.39 21.42 5.57
N THR A 24 29.71 21.77 4.33
CA THR A 24 31.00 21.52 3.69
C THR A 24 31.75 22.83 3.39
N PRO A 25 33.05 22.81 3.09
CA PRO A 25 33.79 24.00 2.70
C PRO A 25 33.24 24.71 1.46
N ALA A 26 32.56 24.00 0.55
CA ALA A 26 31.95 24.58 -0.65
C ALA A 26 30.68 25.40 -0.31
N ASP A 27 29.92 24.96 0.69
CA ASP A 27 28.71 25.64 1.16
C ASP A 27 29.01 27.02 1.78
N CYS A 28 30.22 27.20 2.33
CA CYS A 28 30.65 28.48 2.89
C CYS A 28 30.64 29.62 1.85
N LYS A 29 30.89 29.30 0.57
CA LYS A 29 30.82 30.26 -0.53
C LYS A 29 29.38 30.66 -0.82
N ARG A 30 28.48 29.67 -0.83
CA ARG A 30 27.04 29.87 -1.03
C ARG A 30 26.47 30.75 0.08
N ILE A 31 26.75 30.42 1.35
CA ILE A 31 26.30 31.18 2.52
C ILE A 31 26.81 32.64 2.46
N SER A 32 28.09 32.85 2.12
CA SER A 32 28.67 34.19 1.96
C SER A 32 27.95 35.03 0.90
N ILE A 33 27.61 34.44 -0.25
CA ILE A 33 26.87 35.10 -1.33
C ILE A 33 25.42 35.39 -0.90
N GLU A 34 24.79 34.46 -0.19
CA GLU A 34 23.41 34.59 0.28
C GLU A 34 23.24 35.73 1.30
N ILE A 35 24.16 35.83 2.26
CA ILE A 35 24.21 36.95 3.22
C ILE A 35 24.39 38.29 2.49
N SER A 36 25.32 38.35 1.53
CA SER A 36 25.57 39.57 0.75
C SER A 36 24.35 39.99 -0.07
N LYS A 37 23.67 39.04 -0.71
CA LYS A 37 22.43 39.30 -1.48
C LYS A 37 21.28 39.77 -0.59
N HIS A 38 21.14 39.22 0.61
CA HIS A 38 19.98 39.48 1.47
C HIS A 38 20.12 40.75 2.32
N LEU A 39 21.35 41.14 2.71
CA LEU A 39 21.59 42.31 3.58
C LEU A 39 22.37 43.44 2.91
N ASN A 40 22.86 43.28 1.67
CA ASN A 40 23.80 44.19 1.02
C ASN A 40 25.09 44.47 1.85
N LYS A 41 25.45 43.55 2.75
CA LYS A 41 26.65 43.61 3.60
C LYS A 41 27.58 42.45 3.26
N ASN A 42 28.87 42.73 3.06
CA ASN A 42 29.83 41.74 2.60
C ASN A 42 30.51 41.00 3.77
N VAL A 43 30.30 39.67 3.82
CA VAL A 43 31.05 38.75 4.68
C VAL A 43 31.77 37.75 3.77
N SER A 44 33.10 37.68 3.85
CA SER A 44 33.89 36.83 2.93
C SER A 44 33.67 35.33 3.17
N GLU A 45 33.82 34.51 2.12
CA GLU A 45 33.83 33.05 2.21
C GLU A 45 34.82 32.54 3.27
N THR A 46 36.00 33.16 3.37
CA THR A 46 37.01 32.82 4.38
C THR A 46 36.56 33.11 5.81
N THR A 47 35.69 34.10 6.00
CA THR A 47 35.10 34.43 7.31
C THR A 47 34.06 33.39 7.71
N ILE A 48 33.24 32.93 6.76
CA ILE A 48 32.29 31.82 6.99
C ILE A 48 33.01 30.50 7.23
N LYS A 49 34.11 30.22 6.50
CA LYS A 49 34.97 29.05 6.77
C LYS A 49 35.56 29.08 8.18
N ARG A 50 35.99 30.25 8.67
CA ARG A 50 36.44 30.44 10.05
C ARG A 50 35.31 30.22 11.06
N LEU A 51 34.09 30.67 10.75
CA LEU A 51 32.91 30.51 11.61
C LEU A 51 32.62 29.02 11.85
N PHE A 52 32.62 28.22 10.78
CA PHE A 52 32.32 26.78 10.85
C PHE A 52 33.53 25.88 11.12
N GLY A 53 34.70 26.46 11.43
CA GLY A 53 35.89 25.69 11.85
C GLY A 53 36.70 25.06 10.72
N PHE A 54 36.45 25.44 9.47
CA PHE A 54 37.23 24.99 8.30
C PHE A 54 38.52 25.80 8.08
N ALA A 55 38.72 26.89 8.82
CA ALA A 55 39.93 27.71 8.76
C ALA A 55 40.32 28.23 10.16
N VAL A 56 41.62 28.33 10.43
CA VAL A 56 42.17 28.73 11.74
C VAL A 56 41.74 30.14 12.13
N VAL A 57 41.16 30.28 13.33
CA VAL A 57 40.72 31.55 13.92
C VAL A 57 41.84 32.10 14.81
N LYS A 58 42.63 33.06 14.31
CA LYS A 58 43.69 33.74 15.09
C LYS A 58 43.19 34.90 15.95
N HIS A 59 42.03 35.48 15.62
CA HIS A 59 41.41 36.61 16.32
C HIS A 59 39.88 36.45 16.40
N LYS A 60 39.23 37.07 17.40
CA LYS A 60 37.75 37.11 17.51
C LYS A 60 37.13 37.80 16.29
N PHE A 61 35.91 37.42 15.93
CA PHE A 61 35.13 38.07 14.87
C PHE A 61 34.81 39.51 15.27
N SER A 62 34.84 40.42 14.30
CA SER A 62 34.50 41.82 14.55
C SER A 62 33.03 41.97 14.95
N THR A 63 32.70 43.03 15.69
CA THR A 63 31.32 43.40 16.03
C THR A 63 30.47 43.53 14.77
N PHE A 64 30.99 44.17 13.72
CA PHE A 64 30.33 44.25 12.41
C PHE A 64 29.97 42.87 11.83
N THR A 65 30.88 41.90 11.91
CA THR A 65 30.63 40.53 11.43
C THR A 65 29.53 39.85 12.24
N LEU A 66 29.55 39.97 13.56
CA LEU A 66 28.56 39.33 14.44
C LEU A 66 27.17 39.95 14.26
N THR A 67 27.08 41.28 14.15
CA THR A 67 25.81 41.97 13.90
C THR A 67 25.26 41.61 12.52
N THR A 68 26.10 41.55 11.49
CA THR A 68 25.66 41.15 10.14
C THR A 68 25.15 39.70 10.10
N LEU A 69 25.80 38.79 10.82
CA LEU A 69 25.35 37.40 10.91
C LEU A 69 24.04 37.27 11.70
N ALA A 70 23.86 38.05 12.77
CA ALA A 70 22.65 38.06 13.59
C ALA A 70 21.45 38.66 12.85
N GLU A 71 21.65 39.79 12.15
CA GLU A 71 20.65 40.38 11.26
C GLU A 71 20.25 39.40 10.15
N TYR A 72 21.18 38.59 9.62
CA TYR A 72 20.87 37.65 8.57
C TYR A 72 19.91 36.55 9.02
N VAL A 73 19.96 36.14 10.29
CA VAL A 73 19.08 35.10 10.85
C VAL A 73 17.87 35.67 11.60
N ASP A 74 17.56 36.95 11.42
CA ASP A 74 16.44 37.65 12.06
C ASP A 74 16.46 37.56 13.60
N ILE A 75 17.65 37.45 14.20
CA ILE A 75 17.79 37.72 15.64
C ILE A 75 17.72 39.24 15.76
N ALA A 76 16.52 39.76 16.04
CA ALA A 76 16.38 41.12 16.52
C ALA A 76 17.41 41.34 17.64
N SER A 77 18.19 42.42 17.52
CA SER A 77 18.98 42.93 18.62
C SER A 77 18.10 42.88 19.87
N VAL A 78 18.53 42.08 20.86
CA VAL A 78 17.94 42.06 22.19
C VAL A 78 17.80 43.51 22.63
N ASP A 79 16.57 44.00 22.66
CA ASP A 79 16.26 45.23 23.36
C ASP A 79 16.84 45.08 24.76
N VAL A 80 17.60 46.12 25.13
CA VAL A 80 18.15 46.31 26.46
C VAL A 80 17.04 45.97 27.45
N ILE A 81 17.31 44.94 28.26
CA ILE A 81 16.48 44.54 29.38
C ILE A 81 16.17 45.79 30.20
N ASP A 82 14.91 46.20 30.21
CA ASP A 82 14.42 47.13 31.22
C ASP A 82 14.75 46.52 32.59
N LEU A 83 15.60 47.22 33.34
CA LEU A 83 15.85 46.93 34.74
C LEU A 83 14.49 46.92 35.47
N PRO A 84 14.15 45.86 36.23
CA PRO A 84 12.86 45.79 36.88
C PRO A 84 12.75 46.94 37.88
N GLN A 85 11.75 47.81 37.68
CA GLN A 85 11.30 48.69 38.74
C GLN A 85 10.70 47.83 39.87
N PRO A 86 11.01 48.13 41.15
CA PRO A 86 10.50 47.37 42.27
C PRO A 86 9.05 47.77 42.53
N GLY A 87 8.11 46.89 42.18
CA GLY A 87 6.71 47.08 42.55
C GLY A 87 5.75 46.31 41.69
N HIS A 88 5.54 45.04 42.03
CA HIS A 88 4.27 44.30 42.09
C HIS A 88 4.62 42.81 42.28
N PRO A 89 3.96 42.05 43.18
CA PRO A 89 4.21 40.63 43.31
C PRO A 89 3.74 39.94 42.02
N THR A 90 4.68 39.69 41.10
CA THR A 90 4.42 38.84 39.94
C THR A 90 4.21 37.42 40.44
N ASP A 91 3.05 36.86 40.11
CA ASP A 91 2.72 35.46 40.35
C ASP A 91 3.83 34.55 39.79
N GLU A 92 4.64 33.97 40.70
CA GLU A 92 5.81 33.15 40.35
C GLU A 92 5.41 31.92 39.53
N TRP A 93 4.19 31.39 39.75
CA TRP A 93 3.62 30.32 38.95
C TRP A 93 3.41 30.76 37.51
N LYS A 94 2.84 31.95 37.31
CA LYS A 94 2.62 32.50 35.97
C LYS A 94 3.93 32.71 35.22
N ASN A 95 4.99 33.15 35.91
CA ASN A 95 6.31 33.29 35.31
C ASN A 95 6.93 31.93 34.93
N LEU A 96 6.87 30.93 35.83
CA LEU A 96 7.32 29.57 35.55
C LEU A 96 6.56 28.94 34.37
N LYS A 97 5.23 29.11 34.36
CA LYS A 97 4.35 28.64 33.30
C LYS A 97 4.65 29.31 31.96
N ASP A 98 4.78 30.64 31.93
CA ASP A 98 5.11 31.38 30.71
C ASP A 98 6.47 30.96 30.12
N LYS A 99 7.46 30.64 30.97
CA LYS A 99 8.76 30.11 30.52
C LYS A 99 8.64 28.71 29.94
N ALA A 100 7.97 27.80 30.64
CA ALA A 100 7.74 26.44 30.17
C ALA A 100 6.92 26.44 28.86
N ASP A 101 5.88 27.27 28.77
CA ASP A 101 5.04 27.42 27.59
C ASP A 101 5.83 27.94 26.38
N LYS A 102 6.74 28.91 26.55
CA LYS A 102 7.62 29.37 25.47
C LYS A 102 8.48 28.23 24.91
N ILE A 103 9.09 27.44 25.79
CA ILE A 103 9.92 26.30 25.39
C ILE A 103 9.08 25.23 24.68
N THR A 104 7.92 24.90 25.25
CA THR A 104 6.99 23.91 24.70
C THR A 104 6.47 24.34 23.34
N GLN A 105 6.00 25.58 23.19
CA GLN A 105 5.52 26.12 21.91
C GLN A 105 6.62 26.14 20.85
N PHE A 106 7.86 26.44 21.23
CA PHE A 106 9.00 26.35 20.33
C PHE A 106 9.28 24.91 19.87
N THR A 107 9.23 23.95 20.80
CA THR A 107 9.34 22.52 20.49
C THR A 107 8.22 22.06 19.56
N LEU A 108 6.97 22.39 19.85
CA LEU A 108 5.80 22.06 19.05
C LEU A 108 5.92 22.65 17.63
N LYS A 109 6.26 23.94 17.51
CA LYS A 109 6.49 24.58 16.21
C LYS A 109 7.59 23.87 15.41
N THR A 110 8.66 23.47 16.07
CA THR A 110 9.76 22.73 15.44
C THR A 110 9.29 21.36 14.94
N ILE A 111 8.49 20.64 15.74
CA ILE A 111 7.92 19.34 15.36
C ILE A 111 6.98 19.50 14.16
N ARG A 112 6.08 20.50 14.18
CA ARG A 112 5.16 20.81 13.06
C ARG A 112 5.93 21.04 11.76
N ASN A 113 7.00 21.85 11.81
CA ASN A 113 7.82 22.16 10.64
C ASN A 113 8.67 20.98 10.14
N ARG A 114 8.96 19.99 11.01
CA ARG A 114 9.74 18.79 10.65
C ARG A 114 8.86 17.59 10.28
N SER A 115 7.54 17.72 10.41
CA SER A 115 6.60 16.65 10.08
C SER A 115 6.77 16.22 8.62
N GLY A 116 6.81 14.91 8.39
CA GLY A 116 7.00 14.34 7.05
C GLY A 116 5.79 14.53 6.12
N ILE A 117 4.63 14.84 6.69
CA ILE A 117 3.41 15.27 6.00
C ILE A 117 2.90 16.54 6.68
N PRO A 118 2.09 17.39 6.02
CA PRO A 118 1.48 18.55 6.66
C PRO A 118 0.83 18.17 7.99
N TYR A 119 1.16 18.91 9.06
CA TYR A 119 0.76 18.55 10.43
C TYR A 119 -0.77 18.44 10.57
N ASP A 120 -1.53 19.28 9.86
CA ASP A 120 -3.01 19.29 9.90
C ASP A 120 -3.65 18.02 9.30
N ILE A 121 -2.91 17.30 8.45
CA ILE A 121 -3.32 16.01 7.89
C ILE A 121 -3.18 14.89 8.93
N THR A 122 -2.22 15.01 9.85
CA THR A 122 -2.05 14.05 10.94
C THR A 122 -3.24 14.08 11.91
N ILE A 123 -3.31 13.10 12.82
CA ILE A 123 -4.44 12.95 13.75
C ILE A 123 -3.96 12.73 15.18
N SER A 124 -4.77 13.19 16.12
CA SER A 124 -4.65 12.83 17.53
C SER A 124 -5.19 11.42 17.78
N ARG A 125 -4.60 10.72 18.76
CA ARG A 125 -4.88 9.31 19.05
C ARG A 125 -5.52 9.14 20.42
N LYS A 126 -6.78 8.73 20.44
CA LYS A 126 -7.61 8.64 21.66
C LYS A 126 -7.02 7.76 22.75
N PHE A 127 -6.40 6.64 22.38
CA PHE A 127 -5.79 5.71 23.37
C PHE A 127 -4.71 6.41 24.21
N ALA A 128 -3.93 7.32 23.60
CA ALA A 128 -2.86 8.03 24.29
C ALA A 128 -3.42 9.09 25.25
N ALA A 129 -4.57 9.69 24.93
CA ALA A 129 -5.26 10.58 25.85
C ALA A 129 -5.77 9.82 27.08
N TYR A 130 -6.44 8.67 26.88
CA TYR A 130 -6.89 7.84 28.01
C TYR A 130 -5.74 7.34 28.89
N ASP A 131 -4.65 6.85 28.28
CA ASP A 131 -3.46 6.43 29.00
C ASP A 131 -2.83 7.60 29.77
N PHE A 132 -2.86 8.80 29.19
CA PHE A 132 -2.37 10.00 29.87
C PHE A 132 -3.26 10.39 31.05
N ASP A 133 -4.59 10.33 30.91
CA ASP A 133 -5.53 10.66 31.99
C ASP A 133 -5.34 9.73 33.20
N GLU A 134 -5.15 8.44 32.95
CA GLU A 134 -4.85 7.45 33.99
C GLU A 134 -3.48 7.69 34.63
N PHE A 135 -2.46 7.95 33.81
CA PHE A 135 -1.13 8.32 34.29
C PHE A 135 -1.18 9.60 35.14
N TYR A 136 -1.94 10.60 34.71
CA TYR A 136 -2.09 11.88 35.38
C TYR A 136 -2.81 11.71 36.72
N ALA A 137 -3.88 10.92 36.79
CA ALA A 137 -4.63 10.67 38.02
C ALA A 137 -3.90 9.73 39.00
N GLY A 138 -3.17 8.74 38.50
CA GLY A 138 -2.54 7.69 39.30
C GLY A 138 -1.30 8.14 40.10
N ASP A 139 -0.86 7.28 41.01
CA ASP A 139 0.34 7.43 41.86
C ASP A 139 1.64 7.00 41.15
N TYR A 140 1.67 7.22 39.83
CA TYR A 140 2.83 6.97 38.97
C TYR A 140 3.70 8.22 38.87
N ILE A 141 5.02 8.05 38.88
CA ILE A 141 5.99 9.15 38.72
C ILE A 141 6.33 9.35 37.25
N PHE A 142 6.48 8.24 36.52
CA PHE A 142 6.92 8.30 35.13
C PHE A 142 6.22 7.31 34.20
N THR A 143 6.16 7.68 32.93
CA THR A 143 5.75 6.81 31.83
C THR A 143 6.67 6.97 30.63
N SER A 144 6.62 6.02 29.71
CA SER A 144 7.34 6.09 28.45
C SER A 144 6.44 5.66 27.31
N VAL A 145 6.38 6.46 26.25
CA VAL A 145 5.82 6.08 24.95
C VAL A 145 6.87 5.23 24.25
N ILE A 146 6.62 3.94 24.12
CA ILE A 146 7.57 2.94 23.64
C ILE A 146 7.03 2.34 22.36
N SER A 147 7.83 2.41 21.31
CA SER A 147 7.49 1.78 20.03
C SER A 147 8.70 1.60 19.13
N GLN A 148 8.55 0.78 18.11
CA GLN A 148 9.50 0.69 17.01
C GLN A 148 9.58 2.02 16.22
N PRO A 149 10.66 2.24 15.43
CA PRO A 149 10.75 3.39 14.53
C PRO A 149 9.55 3.46 13.56
N GLY A 150 9.14 4.67 13.19
CA GLY A 150 8.07 4.88 12.20
C GLY A 150 6.63 4.83 12.71
N TYR A 151 6.40 4.59 14.00
CA TYR A 151 5.07 4.57 14.64
C TYR A 151 4.52 5.96 15.03
N GLY A 152 5.25 7.04 14.76
CA GLY A 152 4.74 8.41 14.96
C GLY A 152 4.75 8.94 16.40
N LYS A 153 5.62 8.44 17.29
CA LYS A 153 5.70 8.88 18.71
C LYS A 153 5.78 10.40 18.91
N THR A 154 6.65 11.07 18.16
CA THR A 154 6.84 12.53 18.24
C THR A 154 5.57 13.30 17.88
N ILE A 155 4.86 12.85 16.82
CA ILE A 155 3.59 13.46 16.40
C ILE A 155 2.50 13.16 17.43
N LEU A 156 2.47 11.95 17.99
CA LEU A 156 1.56 11.58 19.07
C LEU A 156 1.75 12.46 20.31
N LEU A 157 2.98 12.68 20.77
CA LEU A 157 3.28 13.56 21.90
C LEU A 157 2.89 15.03 21.61
N SER A 158 3.13 15.50 20.39
CA SER A 158 2.75 16.85 19.96
C SER A 158 1.23 17.05 20.05
N HIS A 159 0.44 16.12 19.50
CA HIS A 159 -1.03 16.18 19.61
C HIS A 159 -1.50 16.08 21.05
N LEU A 160 -0.89 15.21 21.86
CA LEU A 160 -1.24 15.05 23.27
C LEU A 160 -1.02 16.36 24.06
N ALA A 161 0.13 17.01 23.86
CA ALA A 161 0.43 18.29 24.49
C ALA A 161 -0.55 19.39 24.04
N GLU A 162 -0.88 19.45 22.75
CA GLU A 162 -1.82 20.45 22.22
C GLU A 162 -3.25 20.23 22.72
N ASP A 163 -3.76 18.99 22.62
CA ASP A 163 -5.13 18.64 22.96
C ASP A 163 -5.44 18.79 24.44
N LEU A 164 -4.50 18.40 25.30
CA LEU A 164 -4.73 18.33 26.74
C LEU A 164 -4.40 19.62 27.49
N PHE A 165 -3.56 20.51 26.93
CA PHE A 165 -3.08 21.71 27.62
C PHE A 165 -3.39 23.04 26.89
N TYR A 166 -3.37 23.08 25.56
CA TYR A 166 -3.40 24.35 24.82
C TYR A 166 -4.68 24.61 24.01
N LYS A 167 -5.45 23.57 23.64
CA LYS A 167 -6.74 23.76 22.95
C LYS A 167 -7.77 24.48 23.82
N GLN A 168 -8.75 25.10 23.19
CA GLN A 168 -9.79 25.87 23.88
C GLN A 168 -10.63 25.00 24.84
N ASP A 169 -10.76 23.71 24.56
CA ASP A 169 -11.47 22.69 25.32
C ASP A 169 -10.53 21.75 26.10
N ALA A 170 -9.26 22.13 26.27
CA ALA A 170 -8.25 21.35 26.98
C ALA A 170 -8.64 21.01 28.42
N ALA A 171 -8.43 19.75 28.83
CA ALA A 171 -8.80 19.23 30.14
C ALA A 171 -7.89 19.71 31.28
N TYR A 172 -6.61 20.03 31.01
CA TYR A 172 -5.59 20.32 32.01
C TYR A 172 -4.99 21.73 31.89
N LYS A 173 -5.83 22.75 31.71
CA LYS A 173 -5.39 24.15 31.58
C LYS A 173 -4.65 24.70 32.80
N ASP A 174 -4.97 24.18 33.98
CA ASP A 174 -4.32 24.58 35.25
C ASP A 174 -2.94 23.95 35.42
N SER A 175 -2.63 22.92 34.63
CA SER A 175 -1.33 22.26 34.61
C SER A 175 -0.39 22.90 33.59
N THR A 176 0.90 22.64 33.76
CA THR A 176 1.97 23.17 32.89
C THR A 176 2.80 22.02 32.35
N ILE A 177 3.21 22.16 31.09
CA ILE A 177 4.04 21.18 30.39
C ILE A 177 5.37 21.81 29.94
N LEU A 178 6.47 21.12 30.22
CA LEU A 178 7.79 21.40 29.68
C LEU A 178 8.12 20.32 28.63
N PHE A 179 7.86 20.62 27.36
CA PHE A 179 8.14 19.72 26.26
C PHE A 179 9.45 20.09 25.58
N VAL A 180 10.42 19.18 25.68
CA VAL A 180 11.81 19.40 25.34
C VAL A 180 12.42 18.18 24.66
N GLN A 181 13.40 18.44 23.80
CA GLN A 181 14.16 17.40 23.12
C GLN A 181 15.31 16.94 24.02
N ALA A 182 15.59 15.64 24.03
CA ALA A 182 16.58 15.04 24.91
C ALA A 182 17.98 15.63 24.69
N TYR A 183 18.32 16.03 23.45
CA TYR A 183 19.62 16.66 23.19
C TYR A 183 19.84 17.98 23.95
N ASN A 184 18.77 18.66 24.39
CA ASN A 184 18.87 19.86 25.23
C ASN A 184 19.42 19.55 26.63
N PHE A 185 19.28 18.31 27.11
CA PHE A 185 19.83 17.84 28.39
C PHE A 185 21.16 17.11 28.22
N PHE A 186 21.48 16.63 27.01
CA PHE A 186 22.60 15.70 26.83
C PHE A 186 23.66 16.19 25.84
N SER A 187 23.85 17.51 25.75
CA SER A 187 24.91 18.11 24.92
C SER A 187 26.28 18.04 25.61
N LYS A 188 27.36 18.00 24.81
CA LYS A 188 28.76 17.95 25.32
C LYS A 188 29.11 19.15 26.20
N ASP A 189 28.45 20.28 26.00
CA ASP A 189 28.70 21.52 26.74
C ASP A 189 28.14 21.47 28.18
N HIS A 190 27.23 20.53 28.47
CA HIS A 190 26.60 20.34 29.78
C HIS A 190 26.78 18.93 30.34
N ALA A 191 27.76 18.17 29.83
CA ALA A 191 27.95 16.76 30.20
C ALA A 191 28.16 16.55 31.70
N ASP A 192 28.65 17.56 32.43
CA ASP A 192 28.96 17.47 33.86
C ASP A 192 27.80 17.84 34.80
N LEU A 193 26.72 18.43 34.29
CA LEU A 193 25.55 18.80 35.09
C LEU A 193 24.57 17.62 35.20
N ASN A 194 23.93 17.48 36.37
CA ASN A 194 22.81 16.55 36.53
C ASN A 194 21.55 17.13 35.85
N MET A 195 20.50 16.32 35.67
CA MET A 195 19.28 16.81 35.00
C MET A 195 18.53 17.88 35.80
N GLU A 196 18.63 17.88 37.13
CA GLU A 196 17.98 18.89 37.97
C GLU A 196 18.60 20.28 37.77
N ASP A 197 19.93 20.36 37.68
CA ASP A 197 20.69 21.58 37.38
C ASP A 197 20.40 22.08 35.96
N GLN A 198 20.20 21.15 35.02
CA GLN A 198 19.82 21.50 33.66
C GLN A 198 18.38 22.03 33.58
N LEU A 199 17.45 21.44 34.32
CA LEU A 199 16.09 21.98 34.48
C LEU A 199 16.15 23.38 35.10
N LYS A 200 17.00 23.59 36.11
CA LYS A 200 17.24 24.89 36.74
C LYS A 200 17.69 25.94 35.71
N LEU A 201 18.66 25.59 34.87
CA LEU A 201 19.18 26.46 33.81
C LEU A 201 18.14 26.78 32.74
N GLN A 202 17.38 25.77 32.27
CA GLN A 202 16.36 25.97 31.23
C GLN A 202 15.20 26.84 31.71
N LEU A 203 14.78 26.66 32.96
CA LEU A 203 13.68 27.42 33.57
C LEU A 203 14.16 28.74 34.20
N GLN A 204 15.47 29.02 34.18
CA GLN A 204 16.10 30.20 34.78
C GLN A 204 15.64 30.39 36.24
N ILE A 205 15.73 29.31 37.02
CA ILE A 205 15.46 29.29 38.47
C ILE A 205 16.73 29.74 39.20
N ASP A 206 16.58 30.40 40.35
CA ASP A 206 17.72 30.90 41.12
C ASP A 206 18.69 29.75 41.47
N PRO A 207 20.00 29.92 41.26
CA PRO A 207 21.02 28.94 41.67
C PRO A 207 20.89 28.45 43.11
N ALA A 208 20.44 29.32 44.04
CA ALA A 208 20.34 29.02 45.47
C ALA A 208 19.17 28.11 45.85
N GLU A 209 18.14 27.97 45.01
CA GLU A 209 16.92 27.22 45.33
C GLU A 209 17.01 25.75 44.89
N ASN A 210 16.34 24.83 45.58
CA ASN A 210 16.16 23.47 45.06
C ASN A 210 15.09 23.49 43.95
N THR A 211 15.43 22.96 42.77
CA THR A 211 14.58 23.08 41.56
C THR A 211 13.24 22.37 41.74
N LEU A 212 13.26 21.13 42.27
CA LEU A 212 12.05 20.32 42.41
C LEU A 212 11.15 20.84 43.53
N GLU A 213 11.76 21.27 44.64
CA GLU A 213 11.04 21.87 45.77
C GLU A 213 10.38 23.19 45.36
N TYR A 214 11.09 24.06 44.63
CA TYR A 214 10.57 25.31 44.09
C TYR A 214 9.34 25.06 43.19
N ILE A 215 9.46 24.14 42.23
CA ILE A 215 8.35 23.81 41.32
C ILE A 215 7.16 23.24 42.11
N ASN A 216 7.40 22.33 43.05
CA ASN A 216 6.34 21.69 43.81
C ASN A 216 5.60 22.67 44.73
N ASN A 217 6.32 23.56 45.41
CA ASN A 217 5.73 24.54 46.33
C ASN A 217 4.85 25.55 45.61
N ILE A 218 5.33 26.07 44.47
CA ILE A 218 4.57 27.02 43.65
C ILE A 218 3.33 26.34 43.08
N GLN A 219 3.46 25.12 42.57
CA GLN A 219 2.34 24.40 41.96
C GLN A 219 1.28 23.96 43.00
N ALA A 220 1.70 23.57 44.21
CA ALA A 220 0.78 23.22 45.29
C ALA A 220 -0.17 24.35 45.67
N ALA A 221 0.23 25.61 45.47
CA ALA A 221 -0.59 26.79 45.75
C ALA A 221 -1.67 27.08 44.69
N HIS A 222 -1.45 26.67 43.42
CA HIS A 222 -2.33 27.00 42.30
C HIS A 222 -3.17 25.83 41.77
N GLY A 223 -2.85 24.59 42.17
CA GLY A 223 -3.47 23.38 41.61
C GLY A 223 -2.87 22.99 40.25
N GLY A 224 -3.22 21.81 39.75
CA GLY A 224 -2.63 21.24 38.52
C GLY A 224 -1.42 20.33 38.80
N LYS A 225 -0.66 19.97 37.76
CA LYS A 225 0.61 19.20 37.80
C LYS A 225 1.66 19.83 36.88
N PHE A 226 2.94 19.57 37.15
CA PHE A 226 4.05 19.94 36.27
C PHE A 226 4.55 18.72 35.51
N ILE A 227 4.41 18.71 34.18
CA ILE A 227 4.74 17.56 33.34
C ILE A 227 6.00 17.84 32.53
N ILE A 228 7.01 17.00 32.69
CA ILE A 228 8.24 17.04 31.89
C ILE A 228 8.10 16.00 30.77
N MET A 229 8.05 16.46 29.52
CA MET A 229 8.02 15.59 28.34
C MET A 229 9.38 15.61 27.63
N LEU A 230 10.02 14.43 27.53
CA LEU A 230 11.30 14.24 26.85
C LEU A 230 11.13 13.38 25.58
N ASP A 231 11.44 13.94 24.42
CA ASP A 231 11.48 13.21 23.14
C ASP A 231 12.88 13.25 22.50
N GLY A 232 13.12 12.48 21.44
CA GLY A 232 14.35 12.62 20.64
C GLY A 232 15.57 11.85 21.16
N PHE A 233 15.41 10.89 22.09
CA PHE A 233 16.51 10.06 22.58
C PHE A 233 17.25 9.28 21.47
N ALA A 234 16.58 9.02 20.35
CA ALA A 234 17.18 8.34 19.21
C ALA A 234 18.20 9.19 18.44
N GLU A 235 18.11 10.52 18.53
CA GLU A 235 18.99 11.46 17.82
C GLU A 235 20.33 11.68 18.57
N LEU A 236 20.42 11.18 19.80
CA LEU A 236 21.58 11.30 20.67
C LEU A 236 22.74 10.41 20.19
N ILE A 237 23.74 11.01 19.55
CA ILE A 237 25.01 10.35 19.21
C ILE A 237 25.93 10.38 20.43
N LEU A 238 25.70 9.47 21.36
CA LEU A 238 26.47 9.34 22.60
C LEU A 238 27.42 8.14 22.56
N LYS A 239 28.61 8.27 23.16
CA LYS A 239 29.49 7.12 23.41
C LYS A 239 28.81 6.17 24.41
N LYS A 240 29.28 4.92 24.49
CA LYS A 240 28.69 3.90 25.38
C LYS A 240 28.68 4.33 26.85
N GLU A 241 29.75 4.97 27.31
CA GLU A 241 29.87 5.49 28.68
C GLU A 241 28.87 6.63 28.94
N ASP A 242 28.75 7.57 28.00
CA ASP A 242 27.79 8.69 28.10
C ASP A 242 26.33 8.22 28.10
N LYS A 243 26.02 7.13 27.38
CA LYS A 243 24.67 6.51 27.41
C LYS A 243 24.34 5.91 28.77
N ASN A 244 25.32 5.32 29.44
CA ASN A 244 25.13 4.79 30.78
C ASN A 244 24.83 5.93 31.75
N ARG A 245 25.64 6.99 31.70
CA ARG A 245 25.44 8.21 32.50
C ARG A 245 24.07 8.84 32.28
N LEU A 246 23.59 8.85 31.02
CA LEU A 246 22.25 9.32 30.69
C LEU A 246 21.15 8.54 31.40
N PHE A 247 21.21 7.19 31.38
CA PHE A 247 20.23 6.38 32.08
C PHE A 247 20.31 6.56 33.59
N ASP A 248 21.51 6.67 34.14
CA ASP A 248 21.71 6.89 35.58
C ASP A 248 21.17 8.25 36.00
N ASN A 249 21.37 9.31 35.20
CA ASN A 249 20.77 10.62 35.44
C ASN A 249 19.23 10.58 35.41
N ILE A 250 18.63 9.79 34.51
CA ILE A 250 17.16 9.62 34.45
C ILE A 250 16.66 8.88 35.68
N ILE A 251 17.33 7.81 36.08
CA ILE A 251 16.97 7.05 37.28
C ILE A 251 17.07 7.95 38.52
N ASN A 252 18.16 8.72 38.65
CA ASN A 252 18.34 9.65 39.75
C ASN A 252 17.22 10.69 39.81
N LEU A 253 16.85 11.29 38.67
CA LEU A 253 15.71 12.21 38.60
C LEU A 253 14.41 11.53 39.03
N ILE A 254 14.12 10.31 38.56
CA ILE A 254 12.90 9.58 38.95
C ILE A 254 12.88 9.31 40.46
N CYS A 255 14.01 8.95 41.07
CA CYS A 255 14.11 8.77 42.51
C CYS A 255 13.90 10.09 43.26
N SER A 256 14.49 11.20 42.80
CA SER A 256 14.29 12.53 43.41
C SER A 256 12.84 13.02 43.33
N LEU A 257 12.05 12.53 42.36
CA LEU A 257 10.63 12.85 42.22
C LEU A 257 9.71 12.09 43.19
N GLU A 258 10.23 11.16 43.99
CA GLU A 258 9.44 10.38 44.96
C GLU A 258 8.66 11.29 45.93
N ASP A 259 9.33 12.34 46.42
CA ASP A 259 8.76 13.30 47.37
C ASP A 259 7.82 14.33 46.71
N TYR A 260 7.78 14.38 45.37
CA TYR A 260 7.10 15.41 44.59
C TYR A 260 6.04 14.83 43.63
N LYS A 261 4.94 14.32 44.19
CA LYS A 261 3.82 13.67 43.43
C LYS A 261 3.16 14.52 42.33
N ASN A 262 3.40 15.82 42.41
CA ASN A 262 2.86 16.86 41.56
C ASN A 262 3.68 17.05 40.26
N ILE A 263 4.90 16.52 40.24
CA ILE A 263 5.79 16.54 39.08
C ILE A 263 5.78 15.15 38.44
N LYS A 264 5.52 15.08 37.13
CA LYS A 264 5.45 13.82 36.36
C LYS A 264 6.39 13.84 35.17
N LEU A 265 7.01 12.69 34.89
CA LEU A 265 7.96 12.52 33.78
C LEU A 265 7.37 11.63 32.67
N MET A 266 7.37 12.10 31.44
CA MET A 266 6.97 11.33 30.26
C MET A 266 8.10 11.31 29.24
N MET A 267 8.48 10.12 28.78
CA MET A 267 9.57 9.95 27.82
C MET A 267 9.07 9.31 26.51
N SER A 268 9.78 9.53 25.40
CA SER A 268 9.57 8.78 24.15
C SER A 268 10.82 7.98 23.80
N LEU A 269 10.69 6.65 23.84
CA LEU A 269 11.80 5.72 23.67
C LEU A 269 11.50 4.71 22.54
N ARG A 270 12.56 4.25 21.88
CA ARG A 270 12.47 3.08 20.99
C ARG A 270 12.47 1.81 21.84
N SER A 271 11.81 0.75 21.38
CA SER A 271 11.76 -0.54 22.09
C SER A 271 13.15 -1.08 22.47
N THR A 272 14.14 -0.91 21.60
CA THR A 272 15.54 -1.29 21.86
C THR A 272 16.21 -0.45 22.96
N THR A 273 15.94 0.86 23.01
CA THR A 273 16.43 1.75 24.06
C THR A 273 15.71 1.48 25.38
N TRP A 274 14.40 1.27 25.32
CA TRP A 274 13.58 0.92 26.47
C TRP A 274 14.06 -0.38 27.11
N MET A 275 14.33 -1.43 26.33
CA MET A 275 14.84 -2.70 26.86
C MET A 275 16.10 -2.49 27.71
N ARG A 276 17.06 -1.68 27.22
CA ARG A 276 18.30 -1.38 27.95
C ARG A 276 18.08 -0.56 29.21
N PHE A 277 17.13 0.37 29.19
CA PHE A 277 16.73 1.15 30.35
C PHE A 277 16.00 0.27 31.38
N TYR A 278 15.06 -0.56 30.92
CA TYR A 278 14.27 -1.47 31.74
C TYR A 278 15.14 -2.48 32.50
N GLU A 279 16.17 -3.04 31.86
CA GLU A 279 17.12 -3.96 32.51
C GLU A 279 17.83 -3.33 33.72
N ARG A 280 18.00 -1.99 33.76
CA ARG A 280 18.58 -1.29 34.93
C ARG A 280 17.59 -1.13 36.07
N ILE A 281 16.33 -0.89 35.75
CA ILE A 281 15.29 -0.62 36.76
C ILE A 281 14.57 -1.88 37.24
N ARG A 282 14.67 -3.02 36.51
CA ARG A 282 13.87 -4.24 36.78
C ARG A 282 14.05 -4.83 38.18
N HIS A 283 15.21 -4.60 38.80
CA HIS A 283 15.54 -5.11 40.12
C HIS A 283 15.05 -4.20 41.26
N SER A 284 14.66 -2.96 40.94
CA SER A 284 14.07 -2.02 41.90
C SER A 284 12.56 -2.21 41.93
N SER A 285 12.05 -2.75 43.03
CA SER A 285 10.59 -2.87 43.29
C SER A 285 9.93 -1.49 43.28
N PHE A 286 10.60 -0.48 43.83
CA PHE A 286 10.16 0.91 43.85
C PHE A 286 9.96 1.45 42.43
N LEU A 287 11.00 1.46 41.59
CA LEU A 287 10.93 2.02 40.23
C LEU A 287 9.89 1.29 39.38
N LYS A 288 9.76 -0.04 39.55
CA LYS A 288 8.76 -0.83 38.86
C LYS A 288 7.33 -0.46 39.27
N SER A 289 7.09 -0.15 40.54
CA SER A 289 5.77 0.27 41.04
C SER A 289 5.38 1.67 40.61
N LYS A 290 6.35 2.55 40.37
CA LYS A 290 6.14 3.96 39.97
C LYS A 290 6.12 4.19 38.46
N TRP A 291 6.37 3.15 37.67
CA TRP A 291 6.27 3.16 36.22
C TRP A 291 4.84 2.87 35.76
N PHE A 292 4.27 3.73 34.93
CA PHE A 292 3.04 3.45 34.20
C PHE A 292 3.35 2.84 32.81
N PRO A 293 3.02 1.56 32.57
CA PRO A 293 3.32 0.89 31.29
C PRO A 293 2.39 1.29 30.14
N GLY A 294 1.19 1.81 30.43
CA GLY A 294 0.12 2.02 29.45
C GLY A 294 -0.74 0.78 29.24
N ASN A 295 -2.00 0.98 28.84
CA ASN A 295 -2.98 -0.11 28.71
C ASN A 295 -2.69 -1.06 27.55
N TYR A 296 -1.90 -0.61 26.57
CA TYR A 296 -1.58 -1.35 25.34
C TYR A 296 -0.17 -1.96 25.33
N PHE A 297 0.48 -2.12 26.49
CA PHE A 297 1.85 -2.61 26.55
C PHE A 297 1.97 -4.09 26.14
N ASN A 298 2.61 -4.35 25.01
CA ASN A 298 2.92 -5.69 24.50
C ASN A 298 4.30 -6.16 25.02
N LEU A 299 4.31 -7.27 25.77
CA LEU A 299 5.52 -7.86 26.35
C LEU A 299 6.50 -8.45 25.32
N HIS A 300 5.99 -8.95 24.19
CA HIS A 300 6.82 -9.58 23.16
C HIS A 300 7.53 -8.55 22.29
N GLU A 301 6.83 -7.47 21.93
CA GLU A 301 7.36 -6.40 21.08
C GLU A 301 7.98 -5.25 21.86
N LEU A 302 7.76 -5.21 23.19
CA LEU A 302 8.14 -4.11 24.07
C LEU A 302 7.66 -2.76 23.51
N SER A 303 6.36 -2.64 23.29
CA SER A 303 5.72 -1.47 22.69
C SER A 303 4.37 -1.21 23.36
N ASN A 304 4.03 0.06 23.63
CA ASN A 304 2.68 0.47 24.06
C ASN A 304 2.00 1.41 23.05
N VAL A 305 2.62 1.68 21.92
CA VAL A 305 1.97 2.39 20.82
C VAL A 305 1.49 1.36 19.80
N PRO A 306 0.18 1.11 19.69
CA PRO A 306 -0.35 0.25 18.64
C PRO A 306 -0.19 0.93 17.26
N PRO A 307 -0.15 0.16 16.16
CA PRO A 307 -0.31 0.72 14.82
C PRO A 307 -1.61 1.53 14.67
N LEU A 308 -1.73 2.34 13.62
CA LEU A 308 -2.98 3.03 13.32
C LEU A 308 -4.10 2.03 13.02
N THR A 309 -5.28 2.31 13.55
CA THR A 309 -6.49 1.57 13.23
C THR A 309 -6.95 1.88 11.80
N GLU A 310 -7.78 1.03 11.22
CA GLU A 310 -8.29 1.26 9.86
C GLU A 310 -9.08 2.56 9.75
N LYS A 311 -9.85 2.91 10.78
CA LYS A 311 -10.58 4.18 10.86
C LYS A 311 -9.63 5.39 10.90
N GLU A 312 -8.56 5.29 11.68
CA GLU A 312 -7.51 6.32 11.73
C GLU A 312 -6.84 6.52 10.36
N VAL A 313 -6.54 5.41 9.68
CA VAL A 313 -5.96 5.41 8.32
C VAL A 313 -6.93 6.06 7.31
N ASP A 314 -8.21 5.70 7.35
CA ASP A 314 -9.23 6.26 6.45
C ASP A 314 -9.40 7.78 6.64
N VAL A 315 -9.35 8.27 7.88
CA VAL A 315 -9.39 9.72 8.16
C VAL A 315 -8.14 10.43 7.62
N ILE A 316 -6.95 9.85 7.76
CA ILE A 316 -5.73 10.46 7.22
C ILE A 316 -5.77 10.48 5.69
N ILE A 317 -6.14 9.36 5.07
CA ILE A 317 -6.19 9.21 3.62
C ILE A 317 -7.23 10.14 3.00
N SER A 318 -8.40 10.30 3.61
CA SER A 318 -9.42 11.25 3.11
C SER A 318 -8.96 12.71 3.16
N LYS A 319 -8.03 13.06 4.06
CA LYS A 319 -7.38 14.38 4.06
C LYS A 319 -6.28 14.51 2.99
N ILE A 320 -5.69 13.40 2.53
CA ILE A 320 -4.67 13.38 1.48
C ILE A 320 -5.31 13.36 0.08
N ASN A 321 -6.29 12.48 -0.11
CA ASN A 321 -7.00 12.30 -1.37
C ASN A 321 -8.28 13.13 -1.34
N TYR A 322 -8.23 14.33 -1.94
CA TYR A 322 -9.39 15.20 -2.10
C TYR A 322 -10.51 14.60 -2.98
N LEU A 323 -10.21 13.53 -3.73
CA LEU A 323 -11.04 12.93 -4.76
C LEU A 323 -11.15 11.41 -4.54
N ASP A 324 -12.27 11.01 -3.95
CA ASP A 324 -12.86 9.67 -3.84
C ASP A 324 -12.20 8.56 -2.99
N ASN A 325 -13.03 8.00 -2.10
CA ASN A 325 -12.82 6.78 -1.30
C ASN A 325 -12.94 5.50 -2.15
N LYS A 326 -12.28 5.44 -3.33
CA LYS A 326 -12.12 4.13 -3.97
C LYS A 326 -11.35 3.24 -3.00
N GLU A 327 -11.90 2.06 -2.70
CA GLU A 327 -11.37 1.15 -1.68
C GLU A 327 -9.90 0.89 -1.94
N ILE A 328 -9.04 1.52 -1.11
CA ILE A 328 -7.61 1.29 -1.16
C ILE A 328 -7.38 -0.19 -0.91
N ASN A 329 -6.53 -0.80 -1.75
CA ASN A 329 -6.21 -2.21 -1.65
C ASN A 329 -5.93 -2.59 -0.18
N PRO A 330 -6.57 -3.64 0.37
CA PRO A 330 -6.39 -4.04 1.77
C PRO A 330 -4.93 -4.22 2.21
N ARG A 331 -4.06 -4.68 1.29
CA ARG A 331 -2.62 -4.84 1.56
C ARG A 331 -1.90 -3.50 1.71
N LEU A 332 -2.22 -2.54 0.84
CA LEU A 332 -1.74 -1.17 0.97
C LEU A 332 -2.25 -0.55 2.27
N LYS A 333 -3.55 -0.72 2.59
CA LYS A 333 -4.13 -0.23 3.84
C LYS A 333 -3.42 -0.80 5.07
N ALA A 334 -3.05 -2.08 5.06
CA ALA A 334 -2.28 -2.70 6.14
C ALA A 334 -0.87 -2.08 6.30
N GLN A 335 -0.19 -1.73 5.20
CA GLN A 335 1.10 -1.04 5.24
C GLN A 335 0.95 0.42 5.74
N LEU A 336 -0.13 1.10 5.36
CA LEU A 336 -0.43 2.47 5.78
C LEU A 336 -0.82 2.59 7.27
N LYS A 337 -0.97 1.46 8.00
CA LYS A 337 -1.13 1.49 9.47
C LYS A 337 0.10 2.08 10.18
N PHE A 338 1.25 2.17 9.51
CA PHE A 338 2.45 2.79 10.06
C PHE A 338 2.65 4.19 9.48
N PRO A 339 2.71 5.25 10.33
CA PRO A 339 2.88 6.65 9.88
C PRO A 339 4.04 6.89 8.91
N LEU A 340 5.15 6.15 9.03
CA LEU A 340 6.26 6.25 8.08
C LEU A 340 5.85 5.90 6.64
N HIS A 341 5.00 4.89 6.45
CA HIS A 341 4.51 4.52 5.13
C HIS A 341 3.48 5.52 4.60
N ILE A 342 2.71 6.18 5.47
CA ILE A 342 1.84 7.30 5.09
C ILE A 342 2.68 8.46 4.55
N GLN A 343 3.81 8.78 5.17
CA GLN A 343 4.73 9.81 4.67
C GLN A 343 5.21 9.48 3.25
N LEU A 344 5.68 8.25 3.03
CA LEU A 344 6.14 7.82 1.70
C LEU A 344 5.00 7.83 0.67
N TYR A 345 3.77 7.49 1.09
CA TYR A 345 2.59 7.53 0.24
C TYR A 345 2.19 8.96 -0.13
N TYR A 346 2.25 9.88 0.83
CA TYR A 346 2.01 11.30 0.59
C TYR A 346 3.01 11.86 -0.44
N GLN A 347 4.30 11.57 -0.29
CA GLN A 347 5.33 11.99 -1.25
C GLN A 347 5.07 11.43 -2.66
N LEU A 348 4.66 10.15 -2.76
CA LEU A 348 4.27 9.55 -4.04
C LEU A 348 3.08 10.29 -4.68
N LYS A 349 2.10 10.71 -3.88
CA LYS A 349 0.94 11.46 -4.34
C LYS A 349 1.27 12.90 -4.75
N GLU A 350 2.23 13.53 -4.11
CA GLU A 350 2.73 14.84 -4.54
C GLU A 350 3.46 14.75 -5.89
N GLU A 351 4.16 13.65 -6.16
CA GLU A 351 4.86 13.43 -7.42
C GLU A 351 3.93 12.99 -8.57
N ASP A 352 2.95 12.14 -8.29
CA ASP A 352 1.94 11.68 -9.25
C ASP A 352 0.54 11.69 -8.59
N PRO A 353 -0.24 12.78 -8.75
CA PRO A 353 -1.58 12.89 -8.16
C PRO A 353 -2.52 11.76 -8.61
N ASP A 354 -2.37 11.30 -9.86
CA ASP A 354 -3.17 10.24 -10.49
C ASP A 354 -2.67 8.83 -10.16
N PHE A 355 -1.78 8.67 -9.17
CA PHE A 355 -1.23 7.39 -8.73
C PHE A 355 -2.28 6.54 -7.97
N ASN A 356 -3.34 6.13 -8.66
CA ASN A 356 -4.43 5.28 -8.18
C ASN A 356 -4.57 4.09 -9.13
N TYR A 357 -3.82 3.04 -8.86
CA TYR A 357 -3.88 1.77 -9.59
C TYR A 357 -4.74 0.76 -8.82
N TYR A 358 -5.40 -0.16 -9.53
CA TYR A 358 -6.20 -1.20 -8.90
C TYR A 358 -5.33 -2.27 -8.23
N THR A 359 -4.09 -2.45 -8.71
CA THR A 359 -3.14 -3.41 -8.16
C THR A 359 -2.19 -2.84 -7.11
N ASN A 360 -1.40 -3.73 -6.50
CA ASN A 360 -0.43 -3.44 -5.45
C ASN A 360 0.82 -2.65 -5.92
N ILE A 361 0.80 -1.93 -7.05
CA ILE A 361 1.95 -1.16 -7.54
C ILE A 361 2.43 -0.14 -6.51
N THR A 362 1.49 0.60 -5.91
CA THR A 362 1.77 1.55 -4.85
C THR A 362 2.49 0.89 -3.67
N PHE A 363 2.03 -0.29 -3.25
CA PHE A 363 2.66 -1.05 -2.19
C PHE A 363 4.13 -1.38 -2.53
N TYR A 364 4.39 -1.88 -3.75
CA TYR A 364 5.76 -2.21 -4.17
C TYR A 364 6.66 -0.98 -4.34
N GLU A 365 6.09 0.14 -4.76
CA GLU A 365 6.80 1.41 -4.87
C GLU A 365 7.19 1.97 -3.49
N LEU A 366 6.29 1.90 -2.51
CA LEU A 366 6.58 2.27 -1.12
C LEU A 366 7.74 1.44 -0.55
N VAL A 367 7.73 0.12 -0.77
CA VAL A 367 8.83 -0.76 -0.34
C VAL A 367 10.14 -0.38 -1.04
N SER A 368 10.10 -0.16 -2.35
CA SER A 368 11.29 0.22 -3.13
C SER A 368 11.90 1.54 -2.65
N ARG A 369 11.06 2.56 -2.37
CA ARG A 369 11.49 3.85 -1.84
C ARG A 369 12.08 3.73 -0.45
N PHE A 370 11.39 3.01 0.44
CA PHE A 370 11.89 2.78 1.80
C PHE A 370 13.29 2.14 1.79
N ILE A 371 13.52 1.14 0.93
CA ILE A 371 14.83 0.49 0.78
C ILE A 371 15.86 1.45 0.21
N GLN A 372 15.50 2.22 -0.81
CA GLN A 372 16.40 3.20 -1.41
C GLN A 372 16.86 4.24 -0.38
N GLU A 373 15.95 4.75 0.45
CA GLU A 373 16.25 5.76 1.46
C GLU A 373 17.00 5.21 2.67
N LYS A 374 16.59 4.05 3.21
CA LYS A 374 17.14 3.52 4.48
C LYS A 374 18.34 2.60 4.31
N ILE A 375 18.46 1.95 3.15
CA ILE A 375 19.51 0.96 2.90
C ILE A 375 20.52 1.54 1.90
N TYR A 376 20.11 1.83 0.67
CA TYR A 376 21.05 2.19 -0.39
C TYR A 376 21.73 3.55 -0.21
N ARG A 377 21.05 4.53 0.42
CA ARG A 377 21.63 5.86 0.73
C ARG A 377 22.36 5.91 2.08
N SER A 378 22.54 4.77 2.76
CA SER A 378 23.18 4.72 4.08
C SER A 378 24.70 4.46 4.01
N ASN A 379 25.42 4.81 5.07
CA ASN A 379 26.89 4.73 5.11
C ASN A 379 27.42 3.28 5.03
N TYR A 380 26.66 2.30 5.54
CA TYR A 380 27.03 0.88 5.58
C TYR A 380 26.16 0.02 4.66
N TYR A 381 25.79 0.55 3.48
CA TYR A 381 24.81 -0.09 2.62
C TYR A 381 25.21 -1.52 2.21
N THR A 382 26.50 -1.75 1.89
CA THR A 382 27.01 -3.07 1.47
C THR A 382 26.89 -4.09 2.60
N GLU A 383 27.34 -3.72 3.79
CA GLU A 383 27.28 -4.54 4.99
C GLU A 383 25.84 -4.82 5.41
N LYS A 384 24.95 -3.82 5.32
CA LYS A 384 23.52 -3.99 5.57
C LYS A 384 22.92 -5.03 4.64
N ILE A 385 23.18 -4.94 3.33
CA ILE A 385 22.67 -5.89 2.35
C ILE A 385 23.18 -7.30 2.68
N LEU A 386 24.49 -7.48 2.85
CA LEU A 386 25.08 -8.79 3.17
C LEU A 386 24.47 -9.39 4.44
N PHE A 387 24.26 -8.58 5.48
CA PHE A 387 23.65 -9.04 6.73
C PHE A 387 22.19 -9.48 6.53
N LEU A 388 21.37 -8.70 5.82
CA LEU A 388 19.97 -9.03 5.55
C LEU A 388 19.83 -10.31 4.73
N LYS A 389 20.71 -10.51 3.74
CA LYS A 389 20.79 -11.73 2.96
C LYS A 389 21.13 -12.95 3.81
N LYS A 390 22.09 -12.79 4.73
CA LYS A 390 22.47 -13.85 5.66
C LYS A 390 21.30 -14.28 6.56
N ILE A 391 20.47 -13.34 7.00
CA ILE A 391 19.22 -13.66 7.72
C ILE A 391 18.31 -14.55 6.85
N ILE A 392 18.06 -14.19 5.59
CA ILE A 392 17.23 -15.00 4.69
C ILE A 392 17.79 -16.41 4.53
N GLN A 393 19.09 -16.56 4.34
CA GLN A 393 19.74 -17.86 4.23
C GLN A 393 19.57 -18.72 5.50
N LEU A 394 19.68 -18.10 6.68
CA LEU A 394 19.48 -18.77 7.96
C LEU A 394 18.01 -19.14 8.24
N THR A 395 17.05 -18.47 7.60
CA THR A 395 15.63 -18.90 7.59
C THR A 395 15.33 -20.03 6.60
N GLU A 396 16.35 -20.60 5.98
CA GLU A 396 16.22 -21.54 4.84
C GLU A 396 15.35 -20.96 3.72
N TYR A 397 15.55 -19.68 3.40
CA TYR A 397 14.75 -18.95 2.42
C TYR A 397 13.25 -18.86 2.79
N GLY A 398 12.93 -18.75 4.08
CA GLY A 398 11.56 -18.57 4.56
C GLY A 398 10.67 -19.80 4.51
N LYS A 399 11.26 -21.00 4.40
CA LYS A 399 10.52 -22.27 4.38
C LYS A 399 9.96 -22.68 5.74
N GLN A 400 10.71 -22.43 6.81
CA GLN A 400 10.34 -22.88 8.16
C GLN A 400 9.88 -21.73 9.06
N THR A 401 10.60 -20.61 9.04
CA THR A 401 10.33 -19.45 9.89
C THR A 401 10.71 -18.14 9.19
N ASN A 402 10.28 -17.01 9.72
CA ASN A 402 10.69 -15.67 9.30
C ASN A 402 11.62 -14.98 10.33
N ALA A 403 12.13 -15.74 11.29
CA ALA A 403 12.91 -15.27 12.43
C ALA A 403 14.09 -16.20 12.67
N VAL A 404 15.23 -15.62 13.06
CA VAL A 404 16.50 -16.33 13.28
C VAL A 404 16.93 -16.18 14.73
N GLU A 405 17.40 -17.27 15.36
CA GLU A 405 17.98 -17.20 16.70
C GLU A 405 19.22 -16.29 16.70
N LYS A 406 19.28 -15.35 17.64
CA LYS A 406 20.37 -14.38 17.71
C LYS A 406 21.74 -15.03 17.90
N ASP A 407 21.77 -16.18 18.58
CA ASP A 407 22.99 -16.96 18.79
C ASP A 407 23.60 -17.45 17.46
N SER A 408 22.75 -17.79 16.48
CA SER A 408 23.17 -18.18 15.13
C SER A 408 23.77 -17.01 14.32
N LEU A 409 23.57 -15.77 14.77
CA LEU A 409 24.07 -14.55 14.13
C LEU A 409 25.34 -14.01 14.80
N LEU A 410 25.87 -14.62 15.86
CA LEU A 410 26.98 -14.06 16.66
C LEU A 410 28.25 -13.79 15.84
N SER A 411 28.62 -14.70 14.93
CA SER A 411 29.78 -14.53 14.04
C SER A 411 29.61 -13.30 13.16
N GLU A 412 28.43 -13.12 12.58
CA GLU A 412 28.09 -12.01 11.68
C GLU A 412 27.94 -10.68 12.43
N LEU A 413 27.38 -10.71 13.63
CA LEU A 413 27.23 -9.53 14.49
C LEU A 413 28.58 -8.92 14.88
N SER A 414 29.64 -9.74 14.96
CA SER A 414 30.99 -9.25 15.23
C SER A 414 31.57 -8.46 14.05
N ALA A 415 31.31 -8.91 12.82
CA ALA A 415 31.77 -8.28 11.58
C ALA A 415 30.92 -7.06 11.17
N PHE A 416 29.60 -7.16 11.32
CA PHE A 416 28.62 -6.18 10.81
C PHE A 416 27.92 -5.37 11.90
N ARG A 417 28.55 -5.19 13.07
CA ARG A 417 27.93 -4.56 14.24
C ARG A 417 27.27 -3.20 13.95
N ASN A 418 27.96 -2.32 13.21
CA ASN A 418 27.44 -0.98 12.92
C ASN A 418 26.24 -1.05 11.97
N ALA A 419 26.31 -1.88 10.93
CA ALA A 419 25.21 -2.12 10.01
C ALA A 419 23.98 -2.69 10.73
N TYR A 420 24.18 -3.68 11.60
CA TYR A 420 23.11 -4.25 12.43
C TYR A 420 22.44 -3.20 13.31
N MET A 421 23.22 -2.36 13.99
CA MET A 421 22.70 -1.30 14.84
C MET A 421 21.91 -0.26 14.04
N GLU A 422 22.34 0.07 12.82
CA GLU A 422 21.56 0.93 11.93
C GLU A 422 20.28 0.25 11.44
N LEU A 423 20.30 -1.04 11.10
CA LEU A 423 19.09 -1.78 10.68
C LEU A 423 18.01 -1.81 11.78
N LEU A 424 18.42 -1.95 13.05
CA LEU A 424 17.51 -1.81 14.20
C LEU A 424 17.05 -0.36 14.38
N ALA A 425 17.94 0.61 14.18
CA ALA A 425 17.62 2.03 14.34
C ALA A 425 16.67 2.55 13.24
N ASP A 426 16.80 2.04 12.02
CA ASP A 426 15.96 2.38 10.87
C ASP A 426 14.60 1.66 10.91
N GLY A 427 14.43 0.67 11.80
CA GLY A 427 13.21 -0.13 11.90
C GLY A 427 13.08 -1.16 10.79
N ILE A 428 14.19 -1.62 10.21
CA ILE A 428 14.19 -2.70 9.21
C ILE A 428 14.13 -4.05 9.93
N LEU A 429 14.93 -4.20 10.99
CA LEU A 429 14.97 -5.38 11.84
C LEU A 429 14.41 -5.06 13.24
N MET A 430 13.96 -6.09 13.93
CA MET A 430 13.63 -6.03 15.35
C MET A 430 14.13 -7.27 16.09
N GLU A 431 14.40 -7.08 17.38
CA GLU A 431 14.70 -8.15 18.33
C GLU A 431 13.43 -8.49 19.11
N GLU A 432 13.12 -9.78 19.24
CA GLU A 432 12.01 -10.29 20.03
C GLU A 432 12.49 -11.34 21.03
N LYS A 433 11.84 -11.39 22.20
CA LYS A 433 12.10 -12.40 23.23
C LYS A 433 10.94 -13.40 23.24
N ARG A 434 11.24 -14.68 23.01
CA ARG A 434 10.26 -15.77 23.10
C ARG A 434 10.57 -16.64 24.32
N THR A 435 9.57 -16.80 25.17
CA THR A 435 9.60 -17.65 26.37
C THR A 435 8.87 -18.97 26.09
N GLU A 436 9.20 -19.63 24.98
CA GLU A 436 8.61 -20.93 24.62
C GLU A 436 9.30 -22.10 25.35
N ASN A 437 10.51 -21.89 25.88
CA ASN A 437 11.31 -22.88 26.61
C ASN A 437 11.74 -22.37 27.99
N ALA A 438 12.32 -23.25 28.83
CA ALA A 438 12.82 -22.93 30.18
C ALA A 438 13.85 -21.78 30.22
N HIS A 439 14.50 -21.49 29.08
CA HIS A 439 15.37 -20.32 28.90
C HIS A 439 14.79 -19.39 27.82
N PRO A 440 14.64 -18.08 28.11
CA PRO A 440 14.22 -17.11 27.11
C PRO A 440 15.25 -17.03 25.99
N LYS A 441 14.80 -17.18 24.74
CA LYS A 441 15.64 -17.03 23.55
C LYS A 441 15.34 -15.70 22.87
N GLU A 442 16.39 -15.07 22.34
CA GLU A 442 16.30 -13.85 21.53
C GLU A 442 16.29 -14.21 20.04
N TYR A 443 15.34 -13.65 19.31
CA TYR A 443 15.23 -13.82 17.87
C TYR A 443 15.38 -12.47 17.17
N VAL A 444 15.96 -12.50 15.97
CA VAL A 444 16.06 -11.36 15.06
C VAL A 444 15.17 -11.64 13.85
N ARG A 445 14.30 -10.70 13.52
CA ARG A 445 13.45 -10.77 12.32
C ARG A 445 13.26 -9.41 11.68
N PHE A 446 12.74 -9.39 10.47
CA PHE A 446 12.27 -8.16 9.84
C PHE A 446 11.08 -7.60 10.63
N LEU A 447 11.06 -6.28 10.82
CA LEU A 447 9.94 -5.60 11.48
C LEU A 447 8.66 -5.76 10.65
N HIS A 448 8.79 -5.59 9.33
CA HIS A 448 7.67 -5.68 8.40
C HIS A 448 7.80 -6.91 7.47
N PRO A 449 6.75 -7.74 7.33
CA PRO A 449 6.79 -8.94 6.48
C PRO A 449 7.16 -8.66 5.02
N HIS A 450 6.68 -7.56 4.45
CA HIS A 450 6.96 -7.20 3.06
C HIS A 450 8.45 -6.86 2.79
N MET A 451 9.19 -6.46 3.83
CA MET A 451 10.64 -6.28 3.73
C MET A 451 11.36 -7.61 3.66
N PHE A 452 10.91 -8.60 4.44
CA PHE A 452 11.39 -9.97 4.34
C PHE A 452 11.12 -10.54 2.93
N GLU A 453 9.90 -10.37 2.40
CA GLU A 453 9.53 -10.82 1.05
C GLU A 453 10.42 -10.22 -0.05
N TYR A 454 10.75 -8.93 0.06
CA TYR A 454 11.67 -8.29 -0.88
C TYR A 454 13.08 -8.90 -0.83
N PHE A 455 13.66 -9.05 0.37
CA PHE A 455 15.01 -9.62 0.49
C PHE A 455 15.05 -11.11 0.16
N LEU A 456 13.95 -11.83 0.40
CA LEU A 456 13.78 -13.19 -0.09
C LEU A 456 13.82 -13.24 -1.62
N PHE A 457 13.09 -12.36 -2.30
CA PHE A 457 13.14 -12.24 -3.75
C PHE A 457 14.55 -11.95 -4.26
N VAL A 458 15.26 -11.00 -3.64
CA VAL A 458 16.65 -10.64 -4.01
C VAL A 458 17.58 -11.84 -3.86
N GLU A 459 17.49 -12.59 -2.77
CA GLU A 459 18.34 -13.76 -2.54
C GLU A 459 18.06 -14.91 -3.52
N ILE A 460 16.78 -15.15 -3.85
CA ILE A 460 16.42 -16.14 -4.87
C ILE A 460 16.97 -15.68 -6.23
N LEU A 461 16.87 -14.39 -6.56
CA LEU A 461 17.41 -13.85 -7.80
C LEU A 461 18.93 -14.05 -7.91
N GLU A 462 19.67 -13.86 -6.82
CA GLU A 462 21.12 -14.10 -6.80
C GLU A 462 21.51 -15.57 -6.88
N LYS A 463 20.72 -16.46 -6.25
CA LYS A 463 20.89 -17.90 -6.38
C LYS A 463 20.82 -18.37 -7.84
N PHE A 464 20.05 -17.67 -8.66
CA PHE A 464 19.93 -17.90 -10.10
C PHE A 464 20.79 -16.95 -10.95
N HIS A 465 21.83 -16.35 -10.37
CA HIS A 465 22.78 -15.46 -11.06
C HIS A 465 22.12 -14.29 -11.81
N LEU A 466 21.04 -13.73 -11.23
CA LEU A 466 20.22 -12.66 -11.81
C LEU A 466 19.52 -13.04 -13.13
N GLN A 467 19.49 -14.33 -13.48
CA GLN A 467 18.80 -14.83 -14.65
C GLN A 467 17.41 -15.33 -14.25
N VAL A 468 16.39 -14.70 -14.82
CA VAL A 468 15.00 -15.10 -14.65
C VAL A 468 14.60 -15.88 -15.90
N ASN A 469 14.53 -17.21 -15.77
CA ASN A 469 14.15 -18.13 -16.84
C ASN A 469 13.03 -19.08 -16.35
N MET A 470 12.68 -20.09 -17.15
CA MET A 470 11.66 -21.08 -16.76
C MET A 470 12.03 -21.85 -15.47
N ASP A 471 13.31 -22.14 -15.24
CA ASP A 471 13.77 -22.87 -14.06
C ASP A 471 13.56 -22.03 -12.79
N PHE A 472 13.82 -20.72 -12.87
CA PHE A 472 13.54 -19.77 -11.80
C PHE A 472 12.05 -19.75 -11.42
N PHE A 473 11.16 -19.66 -12.42
CA PHE A 473 9.72 -19.67 -12.21
C PHE A 473 9.22 -21.00 -11.64
N THR A 474 9.76 -22.12 -12.15
CA THR A 474 9.44 -23.47 -11.66
C THR A 474 9.89 -23.65 -10.22
N TYR A 475 11.07 -23.14 -9.87
CA TYR A 475 11.59 -23.16 -8.50
C TYR A 475 10.66 -22.42 -7.54
N ILE A 476 10.24 -21.19 -7.87
CA ILE A 476 9.29 -20.45 -7.04
C ILE A 476 7.97 -21.20 -6.90
N ASN A 477 7.46 -21.76 -7.99
CA ASN A 477 6.16 -22.42 -7.99
C ASN A 477 6.15 -23.70 -7.13
N THR A 478 7.22 -24.50 -7.20
CA THR A 478 7.31 -25.78 -6.49
C THR A 478 7.70 -25.60 -5.02
N GLU A 479 8.69 -24.76 -4.73
CA GLU A 479 9.22 -24.65 -3.37
C GLU A 479 8.33 -23.84 -2.43
N TYR A 480 7.46 -22.99 -2.98
CA TYR A 480 6.56 -22.13 -2.22
C TYR A 480 5.07 -22.42 -2.50
N GLU A 481 4.72 -23.57 -3.09
CA GLU A 481 3.34 -23.91 -3.49
C GLU A 481 2.30 -23.66 -2.37
N ALA A 482 2.59 -24.12 -1.16
CA ALA A 482 1.72 -23.97 0.01
C ALA A 482 1.89 -22.64 0.76
N ASN A 483 2.83 -21.78 0.33
CA ASN A 483 3.17 -20.55 1.02
C ASN A 483 2.50 -19.34 0.35
N GLN A 484 1.87 -18.48 1.17
CA GLN A 484 1.28 -17.23 0.71
C GLN A 484 2.29 -16.31 0.02
N VAL A 485 3.60 -16.48 0.23
CA VAL A 485 4.67 -15.67 -0.37
C VAL A 485 4.89 -15.99 -1.86
N ARG A 486 4.44 -17.14 -2.38
CA ARG A 486 4.63 -17.55 -3.80
C ARG A 486 4.17 -16.47 -4.77
N PHE A 487 2.95 -15.99 -4.62
CA PHE A 487 2.37 -15.02 -5.54
C PHE A 487 3.07 -13.65 -5.44
N GLN A 488 3.54 -13.27 -4.25
CA GLN A 488 4.30 -12.05 -4.01
C GLN A 488 5.66 -12.12 -4.70
N LEU A 489 6.33 -13.28 -4.66
CA LEU A 489 7.58 -13.48 -5.40
C LEU A 489 7.34 -13.35 -6.91
N LEU A 490 6.27 -13.95 -7.45
CA LEU A 490 5.91 -13.80 -8.87
C LEU A 490 5.65 -12.33 -9.25
N GLN A 491 5.00 -11.55 -8.39
CA GLN A 491 4.79 -10.11 -8.59
C GLN A 491 6.11 -9.32 -8.55
N TRP A 492 7.00 -9.61 -7.59
CA TRP A 492 8.34 -9.01 -7.54
C TRP A 492 9.17 -9.34 -8.79
N THR A 493 9.16 -10.59 -9.23
CA THR A 493 9.84 -11.04 -10.46
C THR A 493 9.28 -10.34 -11.69
N THR A 494 7.96 -10.25 -11.80
CA THR A 494 7.28 -9.55 -12.90
C THR A 494 7.71 -8.08 -12.95
N ARG A 495 7.68 -7.41 -11.79
CA ARG A 495 8.13 -6.02 -11.67
C ARG A 495 9.60 -5.85 -12.02
N PHE A 496 10.47 -6.78 -11.62
CA PHE A 496 11.88 -6.78 -11.97
C PHE A 496 12.11 -6.92 -13.49
N LEU A 497 11.41 -7.84 -14.15
CA LEU A 497 11.47 -8.04 -15.60
C LEU A 497 11.00 -6.79 -16.37
N ILE A 498 9.91 -6.16 -15.95
CA ILE A 498 9.42 -4.90 -16.55
C ILE A 498 10.45 -3.78 -16.36
N LYS A 499 11.02 -3.63 -15.16
CA LYS A 499 12.04 -2.61 -14.87
C LYS A 499 13.32 -2.81 -15.68
N THR A 500 13.69 -4.05 -15.98
CA THR A 500 14.90 -4.38 -16.76
C THR A 500 14.64 -4.45 -18.26
N GLY A 501 13.39 -4.27 -18.70
CA GLY A 501 13.01 -4.36 -20.12
C GLY A 501 13.01 -5.78 -20.68
N ASN A 502 13.09 -6.82 -19.84
CA ASN A 502 13.14 -8.20 -20.28
C ASN A 502 11.73 -8.82 -20.40
N PHE A 503 10.95 -8.34 -21.37
CA PHE A 503 9.57 -8.80 -21.60
C PHE A 503 9.50 -10.22 -22.17
N HIS A 504 10.56 -10.69 -22.84
CA HIS A 504 10.61 -12.04 -23.40
C HIS A 504 10.36 -13.11 -22.32
N GLU A 505 11.01 -12.97 -21.17
CA GLU A 505 10.91 -13.94 -20.07
C GLU A 505 9.57 -13.89 -19.33
N LEU A 506 8.76 -12.85 -19.49
CA LEU A 506 7.39 -12.83 -18.97
C LEU A 506 6.53 -13.95 -19.58
N LYS A 507 6.85 -14.42 -20.80
CA LYS A 507 6.19 -15.59 -21.41
C LYS A 507 6.26 -16.82 -20.51
N SER A 508 7.35 -16.97 -19.77
CA SER A 508 7.60 -18.13 -18.91
C SER A 508 6.66 -18.16 -17.71
N VAL A 509 6.18 -17.00 -17.22
CA VAL A 509 5.16 -16.90 -16.17
C VAL A 509 3.88 -17.64 -16.58
N PHE A 510 3.44 -17.45 -17.82
CA PHE A 510 2.19 -18.03 -18.33
C PHE A 510 2.30 -19.50 -18.76
N LYS A 511 3.47 -20.12 -18.57
CA LYS A 511 3.68 -21.57 -18.69
C LYS A 511 3.50 -22.29 -17.35
N LEU A 512 3.43 -21.55 -16.24
CA LEU A 512 3.12 -22.10 -14.92
C LEU A 512 1.63 -22.49 -14.85
N ASN A 513 1.31 -23.46 -14.00
CA ASN A 513 -0.07 -23.88 -13.72
C ASN A 513 -0.76 -22.88 -12.78
N LEU A 514 -0.89 -21.64 -13.23
CA LEU A 514 -1.62 -20.60 -12.50
C LEU A 514 -3.12 -20.78 -12.67
N ASN A 515 -3.89 -20.50 -11.62
CA ASN A 515 -5.34 -20.42 -11.75
C ASN A 515 -5.74 -19.16 -12.56
N SER A 516 -7.01 -19.11 -12.98
CA SER A 516 -7.52 -18.05 -13.85
C SER A 516 -7.42 -16.66 -13.20
N PHE A 517 -7.70 -16.56 -11.90
CA PHE A 517 -7.57 -15.32 -11.13
C PHE A 517 -6.13 -14.82 -11.06
N GLU A 518 -5.17 -15.69 -10.70
CA GLU A 518 -3.75 -15.36 -10.62
C GLU A 518 -3.20 -14.89 -11.97
N THR A 519 -3.65 -15.53 -13.05
CA THR A 519 -3.30 -15.16 -14.42
C THR A 519 -3.83 -13.77 -14.74
N ASN A 520 -5.12 -13.51 -14.53
CA ASN A 520 -5.76 -12.22 -14.83
C ASN A 520 -5.17 -11.09 -13.98
N TYR A 521 -4.93 -11.34 -12.68
CA TYR A 521 -4.31 -10.38 -11.79
C TYR A 521 -2.88 -10.04 -12.22
N LEU A 522 -2.07 -11.04 -12.62
CA LEU A 522 -0.71 -10.77 -13.12
C LEU A 522 -0.74 -9.98 -14.43
N ILE A 523 -1.69 -10.24 -15.34
CA ILE A 523 -1.86 -9.45 -16.56
C ILE A 523 -2.20 -7.99 -16.20
N LEU A 524 -3.16 -7.77 -15.30
CA LEU A 524 -3.52 -6.44 -14.82
C LEU A 524 -2.31 -5.73 -14.19
N PHE A 525 -1.58 -6.44 -13.32
CA PHE A 525 -0.38 -5.92 -12.66
C PHE A 525 0.71 -5.54 -13.66
N MET A 526 0.95 -6.36 -14.69
CA MET A 526 1.88 -6.05 -15.76
C MET A 526 1.45 -4.79 -16.51
N ALA A 527 0.19 -4.72 -16.93
CA ALA A 527 -0.34 -3.59 -17.71
C ALA A 527 -0.26 -2.28 -16.93
N GLU A 528 -0.67 -2.28 -15.66
CA GLU A 528 -0.59 -1.09 -14.81
C GLU A 528 0.85 -0.69 -14.47
N GLU A 529 1.79 -1.63 -14.22
CA GLU A 529 3.19 -1.30 -13.96
C GLU A 529 3.86 -0.74 -15.22
N ILE A 530 3.55 -1.28 -16.40
CA ILE A 530 4.02 -0.72 -17.68
C ILE A 530 3.45 0.69 -17.88
N LYS A 531 2.15 0.89 -17.67
CA LYS A 531 1.49 2.21 -17.75
C LYS A 531 2.12 3.22 -16.80
N TYR A 532 2.45 2.80 -15.59
CA TYR A 532 3.14 3.66 -14.63
C TYR A 532 4.54 4.02 -15.10
N ARG A 533 5.32 3.04 -15.56
CA ARG A 533 6.71 3.24 -15.96
C ARG A 533 6.85 4.00 -17.28
N SER A 534 5.90 3.85 -18.21
CA SER A 534 5.91 4.57 -19.50
C SER A 534 5.82 6.09 -19.33
N LYS A 535 5.18 6.57 -18.24
CA LYS A 535 5.19 8.01 -17.88
C LYS A 535 6.61 8.56 -17.69
N PHE A 536 7.53 7.76 -17.14
CA PHE A 536 8.90 8.17 -16.84
C PHE A 536 9.91 7.72 -17.88
N ASN A 537 9.63 6.61 -18.58
CA ASN A 537 10.48 6.05 -19.62
C ASN A 537 9.63 5.58 -20.81
N PRO A 538 9.37 6.46 -21.80
CA PRO A 538 8.57 6.13 -22.98
C PRO A 538 9.16 5.00 -23.84
N ASP A 539 10.48 4.78 -23.81
CA ASP A 539 11.15 3.73 -24.61
C ASP A 539 10.67 2.32 -24.24
N ILE A 540 10.10 2.15 -23.04
CA ILE A 540 9.52 0.87 -22.60
C ILE A 540 8.46 0.37 -23.58
N ILE A 541 7.66 1.26 -24.17
CA ILE A 541 6.60 0.85 -25.10
C ILE A 541 7.22 0.29 -26.39
N ARG A 542 8.34 0.87 -26.86
CA ARG A 542 9.07 0.34 -28.02
C ARG A 542 9.61 -1.07 -27.75
N VAL A 543 10.22 -1.28 -26.59
CA VAL A 543 10.75 -2.59 -26.18
C VAL A 543 9.63 -3.62 -26.00
N LEU A 544 8.45 -3.17 -25.57
CA LEU A 544 7.26 -4.01 -25.44
C LEU A 544 6.80 -4.53 -26.81
N ASP A 545 6.74 -3.66 -27.82
CA ASP A 545 6.39 -4.02 -29.20
C ASP A 545 7.43 -4.95 -29.83
N GLU A 546 8.73 -4.65 -29.66
CA GLU A 546 9.84 -5.50 -30.14
C GLU A 546 9.76 -6.93 -29.59
N ASN A 547 9.30 -7.10 -28.35
CA ASN A 547 9.16 -8.42 -27.70
C ASN A 547 7.82 -9.12 -27.95
N GLN A 548 6.93 -8.53 -28.77
CA GLN A 548 5.60 -9.05 -29.07
C GLN A 548 4.75 -9.30 -27.82
N PHE A 549 4.84 -8.41 -26.83
CA PHE A 549 4.16 -8.58 -25.54
C PHE A 549 2.64 -8.77 -25.70
N HIS A 550 2.01 -7.87 -26.47
CA HIS A 550 0.58 -7.89 -26.71
C HIS A 550 0.09 -9.21 -27.34
N GLU A 551 0.84 -9.81 -28.26
CA GLU A 551 0.49 -11.09 -28.88
C GLU A 551 0.41 -12.23 -27.85
N ILE A 552 1.34 -12.25 -26.89
CA ILE A 552 1.34 -13.23 -25.80
C ILE A 552 0.10 -13.05 -24.93
N ILE A 553 -0.18 -11.82 -24.53
CA ILE A 553 -1.30 -11.50 -23.65
C ILE A 553 -2.62 -11.81 -24.34
N ILE A 554 -2.78 -11.41 -25.59
CA ILE A 554 -3.95 -11.71 -26.41
C ILE A 554 -4.16 -13.23 -26.47
N SER A 555 -3.10 -14.03 -26.66
CA SER A 555 -3.22 -15.50 -26.69
C SER A 555 -3.77 -16.10 -25.39
N LYS A 556 -3.60 -15.41 -24.25
CA LYS A 556 -4.07 -15.84 -22.91
C LYS A 556 -5.46 -15.31 -22.57
N LEU A 557 -5.85 -14.17 -23.14
CA LEU A 557 -7.16 -13.56 -22.89
C LEU A 557 -8.32 -14.28 -23.61
N ILE A 558 -8.06 -15.20 -24.54
CA ILE A 558 -9.07 -16.04 -25.23
C ILE A 558 -9.84 -16.97 -24.27
N ASN A 559 -9.44 -17.05 -23.00
CA ASN A 559 -10.20 -17.80 -21.99
C ASN A 559 -11.51 -17.10 -21.57
N PHE A 560 -11.67 -15.81 -21.90
CA PHE A 560 -12.91 -15.04 -21.73
C PHE A 560 -13.54 -15.15 -20.33
N ASP A 561 -12.76 -14.87 -19.29
CA ASP A 561 -13.23 -14.98 -17.90
C ASP A 561 -14.05 -13.74 -17.48
N PHE A 562 -15.23 -13.55 -18.09
CA PHE A 562 -16.05 -12.36 -17.91
C PHE A 562 -16.63 -12.16 -16.50
N ILE A 563 -16.53 -13.17 -15.64
CA ILE A 563 -16.93 -13.10 -14.23
C ILE A 563 -15.78 -12.60 -13.33
N ASP A 564 -14.54 -12.68 -13.78
CA ASP A 564 -13.39 -12.28 -12.99
C ASP A 564 -13.28 -10.75 -12.88
N SER A 565 -13.16 -10.26 -11.65
CA SER A 565 -13.11 -8.84 -11.32
C SER A 565 -11.80 -8.14 -11.66
N CYS A 566 -10.80 -8.86 -12.17
CA CYS A 566 -9.56 -8.28 -12.70
C CYS A 566 -9.55 -8.29 -14.22
N TYR A 567 -10.39 -9.10 -14.88
CA TYR A 567 -10.34 -9.29 -16.33
C TYR A 567 -10.73 -8.01 -17.09
N LYS A 568 -11.83 -7.34 -16.71
CA LYS A 568 -12.26 -6.08 -17.37
C LYS A 568 -11.20 -4.99 -17.21
N GLU A 569 -10.69 -4.86 -16.00
CA GLU A 569 -9.68 -3.90 -15.58
C GLU A 569 -8.36 -4.17 -16.32
N ALA A 570 -7.97 -5.44 -16.48
CA ALA A 570 -6.77 -5.83 -17.21
C ALA A 570 -6.85 -5.40 -18.67
N VAL A 571 -7.96 -5.71 -19.34
CA VAL A 571 -8.16 -5.33 -20.75
C VAL A 571 -8.23 -3.81 -20.91
N ALA A 572 -8.85 -3.10 -19.97
CA ALA A 572 -8.87 -1.63 -19.97
C ALA A 572 -7.45 -1.04 -19.81
N ALA A 573 -6.65 -1.56 -18.87
CA ALA A 573 -5.28 -1.11 -18.66
C ALA A 573 -4.36 -1.43 -19.87
N LEU A 574 -4.62 -2.53 -20.57
CA LEU A 574 -3.89 -2.91 -21.80
C LEU A 574 -4.17 -1.96 -22.97
N ILE A 575 -5.39 -1.40 -23.07
CA ILE A 575 -5.73 -0.39 -24.08
C ILE A 575 -4.88 0.86 -23.91
N ASP A 576 -4.64 1.29 -22.66
CA ASP A 576 -3.88 2.51 -22.36
C ASP A 576 -2.39 2.41 -22.73
N ILE A 577 -1.86 1.20 -22.93
CA ILE A 577 -0.45 0.97 -23.26
C ILE A 577 -0.22 0.44 -24.68
N ALA A 578 -1.29 0.13 -25.42
CA ALA A 578 -1.20 -0.37 -26.78
C ALA A 578 -1.09 0.78 -27.79
N ASN A 579 -0.11 0.67 -28.70
CA ASN A 579 0.10 1.64 -29.79
C ASN A 579 -0.37 1.14 -31.16
N ASN A 580 -0.59 -0.17 -31.29
CA ASN A 580 -0.98 -0.79 -32.56
C ASN A 580 -2.51 -0.86 -32.67
N ASP A 581 -3.04 -0.34 -33.78
CA ASP A 581 -4.47 -0.39 -34.11
C ASP A 581 -5.03 -1.81 -34.05
N ASP A 582 -4.28 -2.83 -34.47
CA ASP A 582 -4.70 -4.23 -34.40
C ASP A 582 -4.89 -4.70 -32.95
N HIS A 583 -3.98 -4.33 -32.04
CA HIS A 583 -4.07 -4.70 -30.63
C HIS A 583 -5.20 -3.95 -29.94
N LEU A 584 -5.35 -2.65 -30.23
CA LEU A 584 -6.46 -1.83 -29.76
C LEU A 584 -7.80 -2.39 -30.22
N LEU A 585 -7.88 -2.87 -31.46
CA LEU A 585 -9.07 -3.47 -32.03
C LEU A 585 -9.44 -4.76 -31.29
N VAL A 586 -8.47 -5.64 -31.00
CA VAL A 586 -8.68 -6.86 -30.21
C VAL A 586 -9.21 -6.53 -28.82
N TYR A 587 -8.53 -5.66 -28.07
CA TYR A 587 -8.92 -5.34 -26.69
C TYR A 587 -10.28 -4.63 -26.61
N ASN A 588 -10.56 -3.67 -27.50
CA ASN A 588 -11.87 -3.03 -27.55
C ASN A 588 -12.98 -4.01 -27.96
N SER A 589 -12.69 -5.00 -28.82
CA SER A 589 -13.67 -6.03 -29.19
C SER A 589 -13.99 -6.97 -28.02
N ILE A 590 -12.97 -7.37 -27.23
CA ILE A 590 -13.19 -8.16 -26.00
C ILE A 590 -14.07 -7.38 -25.01
N LEU A 591 -13.77 -6.09 -24.79
CA LEU A 591 -14.60 -5.25 -23.94
C LEU A 591 -16.00 -5.07 -24.53
N GLY A 592 -16.14 -4.94 -25.84
CA GLY A 592 -17.44 -4.87 -26.52
C GLY A 592 -18.30 -6.09 -26.22
N VAL A 593 -17.73 -7.30 -26.31
CA VAL A 593 -18.42 -8.55 -25.92
C VAL A 593 -18.83 -8.51 -24.44
N LEU A 594 -17.94 -8.03 -23.55
CA LEU A 594 -18.23 -7.91 -22.13
C LEU A 594 -19.39 -6.93 -21.88
N GLU A 595 -19.41 -5.76 -22.51
CA GLU A 595 -20.51 -4.79 -22.35
C GLU A 595 -21.84 -5.31 -22.92
N VAL A 596 -21.82 -6.15 -23.96
CA VAL A 596 -23.01 -6.88 -24.45
C VAL A 596 -23.55 -7.85 -23.39
N ILE A 597 -22.68 -8.60 -22.73
CA ILE A 597 -23.08 -9.52 -21.65
C ILE A 597 -23.66 -8.75 -20.45
N LYS A 598 -23.13 -7.55 -20.18
CA LYS A 598 -23.64 -6.62 -19.16
C LYS A 598 -24.90 -5.88 -19.59
N LEU A 599 -25.29 -5.95 -20.87
CA LEU A 599 -26.39 -5.17 -21.45
C LEU A 599 -26.25 -3.65 -21.22
N ASP A 600 -25.02 -3.14 -21.13
CA ASP A 600 -24.73 -1.72 -20.90
C ASP A 600 -24.75 -0.94 -22.23
N LYS A 601 -25.88 -0.30 -22.51
CA LYS A 601 -26.11 0.42 -23.76
C LYS A 601 -25.10 1.53 -24.02
N GLU A 602 -24.80 2.33 -22.99
CA GLU A 602 -23.90 3.48 -23.14
C GLU A 602 -22.46 3.01 -23.35
N ALA A 603 -22.04 1.96 -22.64
CA ALA A 603 -20.73 1.39 -22.84
C ALA A 603 -20.59 0.72 -24.21
N ILE A 604 -21.60 -0.01 -24.72
CA ILE A 604 -21.60 -0.57 -26.08
C ILE A 604 -21.44 0.55 -27.12
N LYS A 605 -22.21 1.64 -27.00
CA LYS A 605 -22.12 2.80 -27.91
C LYS A 605 -20.75 3.45 -27.88
N ALA A 606 -20.15 3.60 -26.70
CA ALA A 606 -18.78 4.10 -26.56
C ALA A 606 -17.76 3.18 -27.24
N ARG A 607 -17.92 1.85 -27.13
CA ARG A 607 -17.05 0.88 -27.82
C ARG A 607 -17.19 0.92 -29.33
N ILE A 608 -18.42 1.02 -29.86
CA ILE A 608 -18.66 1.20 -31.29
C ILE A 608 -17.89 2.42 -31.81
N LYS A 609 -17.98 3.55 -31.11
CA LYS A 609 -17.24 4.77 -31.47
C LYS A 609 -15.73 4.54 -31.47
N ASN A 610 -15.16 3.91 -30.44
CA ASN A 610 -13.72 3.67 -30.34
C ASN A 610 -13.20 2.68 -31.38
N ILE A 611 -13.98 1.67 -31.74
CA ILE A 611 -13.61 0.66 -32.75
C ILE A 611 -13.74 1.24 -34.15
N SER A 612 -14.75 2.09 -34.40
CA SER A 612 -15.00 2.70 -35.72
C SER A 612 -13.85 3.56 -36.25
N THR A 613 -12.97 4.04 -35.37
CA THR A 613 -11.78 4.82 -35.75
C THR A 613 -10.59 3.94 -36.18
N LEU A 614 -10.69 2.62 -36.01
CA LEU A 614 -9.61 1.66 -36.28
C LEU A 614 -9.89 0.86 -37.56
N ASN A 615 -8.84 0.35 -38.21
CA ASN A 615 -8.99 -0.46 -39.41
C ASN A 615 -9.29 -1.93 -39.07
N ALA A 616 -10.43 -2.46 -39.53
CA ALA A 616 -10.88 -3.83 -39.27
C ALA A 616 -10.92 -4.72 -40.53
N THR A 617 -10.23 -4.35 -41.62
CA THR A 617 -10.32 -5.06 -42.92
C THR A 617 -9.92 -6.52 -42.88
N ASP A 618 -9.00 -6.89 -41.99
CA ASP A 618 -8.42 -8.24 -41.94
C ASP A 618 -9.20 -9.19 -41.02
N TRP A 619 -10.32 -8.73 -40.45
CA TRP A 619 -11.14 -9.52 -39.54
C TRP A 619 -12.16 -10.37 -40.28
N MET A 620 -12.38 -11.58 -39.79
CA MET A 620 -13.44 -12.48 -40.27
C MET A 620 -14.82 -11.81 -40.19
N VAL A 621 -15.06 -11.09 -39.10
CA VAL A 621 -16.26 -10.28 -38.87
C VAL A 621 -15.81 -8.93 -38.34
N ASN A 622 -16.29 -7.85 -38.97
CA ASN A 622 -16.07 -6.52 -38.45
C ASN A 622 -16.78 -6.36 -37.09
N PRO A 623 -16.05 -6.14 -35.98
CA PRO A 623 -16.66 -6.02 -34.66
C PRO A 623 -17.68 -4.89 -34.55
N VAL A 624 -17.50 -3.80 -35.30
CA VAL A 624 -18.45 -2.68 -35.35
C VAL A 624 -19.80 -3.15 -35.87
N GLU A 625 -19.83 -3.85 -37.00
CA GLU A 625 -21.07 -4.33 -37.60
C GLU A 625 -21.84 -5.26 -36.67
N ALA A 626 -21.13 -6.17 -35.99
CA ALA A 626 -21.74 -7.08 -35.01
C ALA A 626 -22.33 -6.31 -33.82
N LEU A 627 -21.57 -5.37 -33.25
CA LEU A 627 -22.01 -4.57 -32.10
C LEU A 627 -23.16 -3.63 -32.46
N GLU A 628 -23.18 -3.05 -33.66
CA GLU A 628 -24.28 -2.20 -34.15
C GLU A 628 -25.59 -2.99 -34.28
N ILE A 629 -25.54 -4.22 -34.81
CA ILE A 629 -26.71 -5.10 -34.89
C ILE A 629 -27.26 -5.38 -33.49
N ILE A 630 -26.38 -5.74 -32.56
CA ILE A 630 -26.75 -6.05 -31.17
C ILE A 630 -27.33 -4.81 -30.48
N TYR A 631 -26.67 -3.65 -30.63
CA TYR A 631 -27.12 -2.38 -30.07
C TYR A 631 -28.50 -1.96 -30.60
N ALA A 632 -28.72 -2.07 -31.91
CA ALA A 632 -30.02 -1.79 -32.52
C ALA A 632 -31.11 -2.70 -31.94
N LYS A 633 -30.83 -4.01 -31.78
CA LYS A 633 -31.78 -4.94 -31.18
C LYS A 633 -32.09 -4.64 -29.72
N ILE A 634 -31.08 -4.32 -28.92
CA ILE A 634 -31.25 -3.90 -27.52
C ILE A 634 -32.15 -2.65 -27.40
N ASN A 635 -32.14 -1.77 -28.41
CA ASN A 635 -32.99 -0.58 -28.50
C ASN A 635 -34.31 -0.78 -29.26
N ALA A 636 -34.63 -2.01 -29.69
CA ALA A 636 -35.79 -2.31 -30.55
C ALA A 636 -35.81 -1.56 -31.90
N GLU A 637 -34.64 -1.23 -32.42
CA GLU A 637 -34.43 -0.64 -33.75
C GLU A 637 -34.11 -1.71 -34.80
N GLN A 638 -34.24 -1.35 -36.09
CA GLN A 638 -33.88 -2.25 -37.20
C GLN A 638 -32.38 -2.18 -37.47
N PRO A 639 -31.68 -3.34 -37.59
CA PRO A 639 -30.24 -3.37 -37.82
C PRO A 639 -29.87 -2.83 -39.22
N SER A 640 -28.82 -2.02 -39.28
CA SER A 640 -28.26 -1.41 -40.49
C SER A 640 -27.38 -2.37 -41.32
N ALA A 641 -26.59 -3.22 -40.66
CA ALA A 641 -25.59 -4.09 -41.30
C ALA A 641 -26.19 -5.41 -41.85
N ARG A 642 -26.90 -5.33 -42.98
CA ARG A 642 -27.55 -6.49 -43.62
C ARG A 642 -26.58 -7.56 -44.16
N ASN A 643 -25.35 -7.18 -44.50
CA ASN A 643 -24.36 -8.09 -45.08
C ASN A 643 -23.90 -9.17 -44.08
N LEU A 644 -23.58 -8.78 -42.84
CA LEU A 644 -23.19 -9.73 -41.80
C LEU A 644 -24.32 -10.71 -41.46
N LEU A 645 -25.57 -10.25 -41.41
CA LEU A 645 -26.73 -11.13 -41.22
C LEU A 645 -26.85 -12.16 -42.35
N GLY A 646 -26.64 -11.76 -43.60
CA GLY A 646 -26.60 -12.68 -44.75
C GLY A 646 -25.46 -13.69 -44.66
N ASN A 647 -24.27 -13.27 -44.21
CA ASN A 647 -23.14 -14.17 -44.00
C ASN A 647 -23.41 -15.18 -42.87
N ILE A 648 -24.04 -14.77 -41.77
CA ILE A 648 -24.44 -15.69 -40.69
C ILE A 648 -25.48 -16.70 -41.19
N GLU A 649 -26.41 -16.27 -42.03
CA GLU A 649 -27.41 -17.17 -42.64
C GLU A 649 -26.77 -18.17 -43.62
N SER A 650 -25.80 -17.75 -44.43
CA SER A 650 -25.02 -18.65 -45.30
C SER A 650 -24.21 -19.66 -44.46
N LEU A 651 -23.58 -19.21 -43.37
CA LEU A 651 -22.90 -20.11 -42.42
C LEU A 651 -23.87 -21.11 -41.77
N ARG A 652 -25.08 -20.68 -41.41
CA ARG A 652 -26.14 -21.56 -40.88
C ARG A 652 -26.49 -22.67 -41.89
N ASN A 653 -26.59 -22.32 -43.17
CA ASN A 653 -26.91 -23.25 -44.25
C ASN A 653 -25.76 -24.19 -44.62
N GLY A 654 -24.57 -24.04 -44.02
CA GLY A 654 -23.43 -24.94 -44.18
C GLY A 654 -22.38 -24.46 -45.19
N ASP A 655 -22.53 -23.24 -45.71
CA ASP A 655 -21.52 -22.61 -46.55
C ASP A 655 -20.33 -22.10 -45.72
N ASN A 656 -19.26 -21.72 -46.42
CA ASN A 656 -18.08 -21.09 -45.83
C ASN A 656 -17.93 -19.65 -46.34
N PRO A 657 -18.80 -18.71 -45.90
CA PRO A 657 -18.82 -17.33 -46.40
C PRO A 657 -17.55 -16.55 -46.04
N PHE A 658 -16.77 -17.04 -45.09
CA PHE A 658 -15.54 -16.41 -44.60
C PHE A 658 -14.25 -17.03 -45.18
N GLY A 659 -14.36 -18.01 -46.10
CA GLY A 659 -13.19 -18.60 -46.78
C GLY A 659 -12.22 -19.36 -45.87
N ILE A 660 -12.70 -19.88 -44.74
CA ILE A 660 -11.87 -20.52 -43.70
C ILE A 660 -11.36 -21.88 -44.19
N ARG A 661 -10.05 -22.10 -44.09
CA ARG A 661 -9.44 -23.39 -44.44
C ARG A 661 -9.40 -24.31 -43.21
N PRO A 662 -9.72 -25.62 -43.34
CA PRO A 662 -9.74 -26.56 -42.19
C PRO A 662 -8.39 -26.75 -41.48
N GLU A 663 -7.29 -26.36 -42.13
CA GLU A 663 -5.94 -26.45 -41.59
C GLU A 663 -5.55 -25.24 -40.72
N ASN A 664 -6.35 -24.17 -40.74
CA ASN A 664 -6.06 -22.96 -39.98
C ASN A 664 -6.38 -23.18 -38.49
N HIS A 665 -5.42 -22.84 -37.64
CA HIS A 665 -5.64 -22.71 -36.20
C HIS A 665 -6.59 -21.54 -35.92
N ILE A 666 -7.46 -21.71 -34.91
CA ILE A 666 -8.32 -20.62 -34.45
C ILE A 666 -7.43 -19.61 -33.73
N ASP A 667 -7.20 -18.48 -34.36
CA ASP A 667 -6.49 -17.36 -33.75
C ASP A 667 -7.43 -16.57 -32.81
N PRO A 668 -6.89 -15.68 -31.95
CA PRO A 668 -7.69 -14.86 -31.04
C PRO A 668 -8.77 -14.01 -31.74
N ARG A 669 -8.48 -13.49 -32.94
CA ARG A 669 -9.40 -12.63 -33.71
C ARG A 669 -10.58 -13.44 -34.22
N GLN A 670 -10.32 -14.64 -34.74
CA GLN A 670 -11.32 -15.61 -35.15
C GLN A 670 -12.16 -16.06 -33.95
N GLY A 671 -11.53 -16.33 -32.80
CA GLY A 671 -12.22 -16.66 -31.55
C GLY A 671 -13.24 -15.58 -31.14
N ILE A 672 -12.82 -14.31 -31.14
CA ILE A 672 -13.71 -13.16 -30.85
C ILE A 672 -14.81 -13.04 -31.92
N SER A 673 -14.46 -13.19 -33.20
CA SER A 673 -15.42 -13.13 -34.31
C SER A 673 -16.52 -14.18 -34.17
N TYR A 674 -16.17 -15.41 -33.78
CA TYR A 674 -17.13 -16.46 -33.49
C TYR A 674 -18.04 -16.09 -32.31
N LEU A 675 -17.51 -15.51 -31.23
CA LEU A 675 -18.36 -15.04 -30.13
C LEU A 675 -19.33 -13.95 -30.57
N LEU A 676 -18.87 -12.99 -31.36
CA LEU A 676 -19.72 -11.94 -31.91
C LEU A 676 -20.83 -12.52 -32.79
N ILE A 677 -20.54 -13.51 -33.64
CA ILE A 677 -21.57 -14.23 -34.41
C ILE A 677 -22.59 -14.89 -33.49
N LEU A 678 -22.14 -15.57 -32.43
CA LEU A 678 -23.02 -16.24 -31.49
C LEU A 678 -23.92 -15.26 -30.73
N TYR A 679 -23.39 -14.11 -30.33
CA TYR A 679 -24.19 -13.05 -29.71
C TYR A 679 -25.14 -12.39 -30.70
N VAL A 680 -24.73 -12.11 -31.94
CA VAL A 680 -25.66 -11.62 -32.97
C VAL A 680 -26.81 -12.62 -33.14
N ASN A 681 -26.51 -13.91 -33.31
CA ASN A 681 -27.54 -14.95 -33.42
C ASN A 681 -28.43 -15.04 -32.17
N LEU A 682 -27.89 -14.80 -30.98
CA LEU A 682 -28.68 -14.78 -29.75
C LEU A 682 -29.76 -13.69 -29.75
N PHE A 683 -29.48 -12.52 -30.35
CA PHE A 683 -30.44 -11.41 -30.43
C PHE A 683 -31.31 -11.43 -31.68
N THR A 684 -30.91 -12.12 -32.75
CA THR A 684 -31.63 -12.11 -34.04
C THR A 684 -32.25 -13.45 -34.44
N GLY A 685 -31.76 -14.57 -33.89
CA GLY A 685 -32.14 -15.93 -34.24
C GLY A 685 -32.80 -16.68 -33.09
N ASP A 686 -32.79 -18.02 -33.17
CA ASP A 686 -33.37 -18.91 -32.17
C ASP A 686 -32.37 -19.98 -31.71
N ALA A 687 -32.84 -20.90 -30.86
CA ALA A 687 -31.98 -21.96 -30.34
C ALA A 687 -31.54 -22.97 -31.41
N THR A 688 -32.34 -23.15 -32.47
CA THR A 688 -32.05 -24.06 -33.58
C THR A 688 -30.99 -23.46 -34.49
N SER A 689 -31.11 -22.18 -34.82
CA SER A 689 -30.10 -21.45 -35.60
C SER A 689 -28.76 -21.40 -34.87
N GLY A 690 -28.77 -21.22 -33.54
CA GLY A 690 -27.55 -21.28 -32.72
C GLY A 690 -26.87 -22.65 -32.75
N HIS A 691 -27.66 -23.73 -32.71
CA HIS A 691 -27.15 -25.10 -32.84
C HIS A 691 -26.50 -25.34 -34.21
N GLU A 692 -27.15 -24.92 -35.30
CA GLU A 692 -26.65 -25.08 -36.67
C GLU A 692 -25.35 -24.29 -36.91
N VAL A 693 -25.31 -23.03 -36.47
CA VAL A 693 -24.12 -22.18 -36.57
C VAL A 693 -22.93 -22.81 -35.87
N ILE A 694 -23.08 -23.24 -34.61
CA ILE A 694 -21.95 -23.86 -33.88
C ILE A 694 -21.55 -25.20 -34.48
N SER A 695 -22.52 -26.01 -34.93
CA SER A 695 -22.23 -27.29 -35.61
C SER A 695 -21.36 -27.07 -36.84
N ASN A 696 -21.64 -26.03 -37.63
CA ASN A 696 -20.84 -25.69 -38.81
C ASN A 696 -19.47 -25.09 -38.44
N ILE A 697 -19.36 -24.30 -37.36
CA ILE A 697 -18.05 -23.86 -36.82
C ILE A 697 -17.19 -25.07 -36.42
N VAL A 698 -17.76 -26.08 -35.77
CA VAL A 698 -17.05 -27.31 -35.38
C VAL A 698 -16.58 -28.09 -36.62
N LYS A 699 -17.40 -28.15 -37.69
CA LYS A 699 -17.03 -28.78 -38.97
C LYS A 699 -15.91 -28.04 -39.70
N LEU A 700 -15.83 -26.72 -39.56
CA LEU A 700 -14.75 -25.92 -40.15
C LEU A 700 -13.40 -26.14 -39.45
N HIS A 701 -13.39 -26.53 -38.17
CA HIS A 701 -12.15 -26.72 -37.39
C HIS A 701 -12.06 -28.07 -36.65
N PRO A 702 -12.15 -29.23 -37.33
CA PRO A 702 -12.25 -30.53 -36.66
C PRO A 702 -11.01 -30.86 -35.82
N ARG A 703 -9.81 -30.42 -36.25
CA ARG A 703 -8.55 -30.66 -35.54
C ARG A 703 -8.43 -29.84 -34.24
N GLU A 704 -8.96 -28.63 -34.20
CA GLU A 704 -8.89 -27.77 -33.01
C GLU A 704 -9.84 -28.26 -31.92
N PHE A 705 -11.07 -28.62 -32.28
CA PHE A 705 -12.02 -29.21 -31.34
C PHE A 705 -11.59 -30.60 -30.83
N ALA A 706 -10.73 -31.30 -31.56
CA ALA A 706 -10.10 -32.54 -31.07
C ALA A 706 -9.04 -32.29 -29.98
N LYS A 707 -8.35 -31.14 -30.01
CA LYS A 707 -7.31 -30.77 -29.01
C LYS A 707 -7.87 -30.38 -27.65
N ARG A 708 -9.17 -30.04 -27.56
CA ARG A 708 -9.86 -29.66 -26.31
C ARG A 708 -9.16 -28.50 -25.59
N THR A 709 -8.84 -27.43 -26.31
CA THR A 709 -8.37 -26.17 -25.71
C THR A 709 -9.48 -25.53 -24.86
N THR A 710 -9.10 -24.66 -23.92
CA THR A 710 -10.02 -23.90 -23.06
C THR A 710 -11.13 -23.19 -23.85
N PHE A 711 -10.79 -22.57 -24.99
CA PHE A 711 -11.77 -21.96 -25.89
C PHE A 711 -12.73 -22.98 -26.51
N THR A 712 -12.22 -24.09 -27.04
CA THR A 712 -13.09 -25.10 -27.68
C THR A 712 -14.03 -25.76 -26.69
N ILE A 713 -13.60 -25.95 -25.44
CA ILE A 713 -14.46 -26.46 -24.36
C ILE A 713 -15.58 -25.46 -24.05
N TYR A 714 -15.27 -24.16 -24.00
CA TYR A 714 -16.30 -23.13 -23.85
C TYR A 714 -17.33 -23.16 -25.00
N ILE A 715 -16.88 -23.21 -26.25
CA ILE A 715 -17.78 -23.32 -27.40
C ILE A 715 -18.62 -24.61 -27.34
N LEU A 716 -18.06 -25.72 -26.86
CA LEU A 716 -18.80 -26.97 -26.65
C LEU A 716 -19.83 -26.87 -25.53
N ALA A 717 -19.55 -26.13 -24.45
CA ALA A 717 -20.51 -25.87 -23.39
C ALA A 717 -21.68 -25.02 -23.90
N VAL A 718 -21.39 -23.96 -24.67
CA VAL A 718 -22.41 -23.14 -25.34
C VAL A 718 -23.21 -23.98 -26.36
N TYR A 719 -22.55 -24.86 -27.12
CA TYR A 719 -23.21 -25.81 -28.02
C TYR A 719 -24.15 -26.75 -27.27
N GLY A 720 -23.72 -27.27 -26.11
CA GLY A 720 -24.55 -28.07 -25.21
C GLY A 720 -25.79 -27.32 -24.77
N MET A 721 -25.66 -26.04 -24.40
CA MET A 721 -26.80 -25.19 -24.05
C MET A 721 -27.79 -25.01 -25.20
N TYR A 722 -27.34 -24.70 -26.41
CA TYR A 722 -28.24 -24.61 -27.56
C TYR A 722 -28.93 -25.96 -27.85
N SER A 723 -28.15 -27.05 -27.85
CA SER A 723 -28.65 -28.41 -28.10
C SER A 723 -29.65 -28.88 -27.03
N SER A 724 -29.49 -28.44 -25.79
CA SER A 724 -30.44 -28.76 -24.71
C SER A 724 -31.81 -28.15 -24.92
N ARG A 725 -31.90 -27.02 -25.64
CA ARG A 725 -33.16 -26.32 -25.92
C ARG A 725 -33.79 -26.78 -27.23
N SER A 726 -32.98 -27.09 -28.25
CA SER A 726 -33.48 -27.46 -29.59
C SER A 726 -33.62 -28.96 -29.81
N ALA A 727 -32.69 -29.78 -29.29
CA ALA A 727 -32.64 -31.23 -29.53
C ALA A 727 -32.13 -32.00 -28.28
N PRO A 728 -32.90 -32.04 -27.18
CA PRO A 728 -32.52 -32.79 -25.99
C PRO A 728 -32.45 -34.31 -26.29
N GLY A 729 -31.46 -35.00 -25.73
CA GLY A 729 -31.31 -36.45 -25.89
C GLY A 729 -29.87 -36.95 -25.72
N LYS A 730 -29.63 -38.22 -26.06
CA LYS A 730 -28.37 -38.94 -25.78
C LYS A 730 -27.09 -38.23 -26.24
N LYS A 731 -27.14 -37.51 -27.37
CA LYS A 731 -25.97 -36.77 -27.87
C LYS A 731 -25.63 -35.57 -26.99
N THR A 732 -26.64 -34.89 -26.45
CA THR A 732 -26.46 -33.77 -25.53
C THR A 732 -25.95 -34.27 -24.17
N ASP A 733 -26.46 -35.41 -23.69
CA ASP A 733 -25.92 -36.08 -22.49
C ASP A 733 -24.45 -36.49 -22.65
N GLN A 734 -24.06 -36.94 -23.85
CA GLN A 734 -22.66 -37.27 -24.15
C GLN A 734 -21.76 -36.03 -24.08
N ILE A 735 -22.22 -34.88 -24.59
CA ILE A 735 -21.47 -33.62 -24.52
C ILE A 735 -21.30 -33.19 -23.06
N GLU A 736 -22.35 -33.25 -22.26
CA GLU A 736 -22.29 -32.96 -20.82
C GLU A 736 -21.27 -33.85 -20.11
N ASN A 737 -21.36 -35.17 -20.29
CA ASN A 737 -20.45 -36.13 -19.67
C ASN A 737 -18.98 -35.89 -20.06
N ILE A 738 -18.72 -35.55 -21.33
CA ILE A 738 -17.36 -35.23 -21.80
C ILE A 738 -16.84 -33.97 -21.10
N ILE A 739 -17.63 -32.90 -21.01
CA ILE A 739 -17.17 -31.64 -20.42
C ILE A 739 -16.99 -31.77 -18.91
N VAL A 740 -17.91 -32.45 -18.20
CA VAL A 740 -17.80 -32.73 -16.76
C VAL A 740 -16.59 -33.61 -16.45
N TYR A 741 -16.31 -34.61 -17.30
CA TYR A 741 -15.11 -35.41 -17.15
C TYR A 741 -13.82 -34.58 -17.32
N LEU A 742 -13.82 -33.64 -18.28
CA LEU A 742 -12.69 -32.73 -18.50
C LEU A 742 -12.53 -31.71 -17.38
N SER A 743 -13.62 -31.20 -16.78
CA SER A 743 -13.54 -30.26 -15.65
C SER A 743 -13.00 -30.92 -14.39
N ASN A 744 -13.29 -32.20 -14.18
CA ASN A 744 -12.86 -32.93 -12.97
C ASN A 744 -11.41 -33.41 -13.04
N ARG A 745 -10.81 -33.50 -14.24
CA ARG A 745 -9.37 -33.70 -14.38
C ARG A 745 -8.73 -32.32 -14.40
N ASN A 746 -7.82 -32.03 -13.46
CA ASN A 746 -6.97 -30.83 -13.43
C ASN A 746 -6.06 -30.64 -14.67
N CYS A 747 -6.36 -31.30 -15.80
CA CYS A 747 -5.65 -31.22 -17.07
C CYS A 747 -6.00 -29.98 -17.89
N THR A 748 -7.13 -29.31 -17.60
CA THR A 748 -7.55 -28.08 -18.28
C THR A 748 -7.95 -27.03 -17.25
N ASN A 749 -7.25 -25.91 -17.20
CA ASN A 749 -7.61 -24.77 -16.34
C ASN A 749 -8.87 -24.10 -16.92
N PHE A 750 -10.04 -24.43 -16.37
CA PHE A 750 -11.29 -23.75 -16.71
C PHE A 750 -11.25 -22.31 -16.17
N ALA A 751 -11.68 -21.37 -17.01
CA ALA A 751 -11.99 -20.02 -16.53
C ALA A 751 -13.24 -20.08 -15.63
N LYS A 752 -13.34 -19.18 -14.63
CA LYS A 752 -14.47 -19.25 -13.70
C LYS A 752 -15.79 -19.07 -14.42
N TYR A 753 -15.84 -18.17 -15.40
CA TYR A 753 -16.99 -18.01 -16.27
C TYR A 753 -17.39 -19.33 -16.98
N GLN A 754 -16.43 -20.13 -17.45
CA GLN A 754 -16.72 -21.38 -18.14
C GLN A 754 -17.30 -22.45 -17.22
N GLU A 755 -16.83 -22.52 -15.97
CA GLU A 755 -17.42 -23.40 -14.96
C GLU A 755 -18.90 -23.04 -14.72
N VAL A 756 -19.21 -21.75 -14.66
CA VAL A 756 -20.60 -21.29 -14.47
C VAL A 756 -21.45 -21.57 -15.72
N ILE A 757 -20.87 -21.46 -16.92
CA ILE A 757 -21.57 -21.83 -18.16
C ILE A 757 -21.83 -23.34 -18.24
N LEU A 758 -20.90 -24.18 -17.75
CA LEU A 758 -21.14 -25.61 -17.61
C LEU A 758 -22.27 -25.88 -16.60
N LEU A 759 -22.25 -25.23 -15.44
CA LEU A 759 -23.31 -25.34 -14.43
C LEU A 759 -24.67 -24.93 -14.98
N MET A 760 -24.70 -23.86 -15.79
CA MET A 760 -25.87 -23.39 -16.52
C MET A 760 -26.39 -24.44 -17.51
N PHE A 761 -25.49 -25.11 -18.23
CA PHE A 761 -25.83 -26.22 -19.12
C PHE A 761 -26.40 -27.42 -18.35
N GLN A 762 -25.78 -27.81 -17.24
CA GLN A 762 -26.26 -28.90 -16.38
C GLN A 762 -27.65 -28.60 -15.82
N ALA A 763 -27.89 -27.38 -15.33
CA ALA A 763 -29.21 -26.96 -14.83
C ALA A 763 -30.31 -27.16 -15.89
N GLN A 764 -30.03 -26.82 -17.15
CA GLN A 764 -30.95 -27.02 -18.27
C GLN A 764 -31.15 -28.51 -18.61
N GLN A 765 -30.12 -29.35 -18.48
CA GLN A 765 -30.25 -30.81 -18.64
C GLN A 765 -31.09 -31.45 -17.53
N TYR A 766 -30.87 -31.08 -16.27
CA TYR A 766 -31.69 -31.57 -15.15
C TYR A 766 -33.15 -31.16 -15.29
N TYR A 767 -33.43 -29.94 -15.77
CA TYR A 767 -34.78 -29.53 -16.14
C TYR A 767 -35.38 -30.45 -17.21
N ASN A 768 -34.65 -30.73 -18.29
CA ASN A 768 -35.13 -31.62 -19.36
C ASN A 768 -35.36 -33.07 -18.88
N ARG A 769 -34.58 -33.54 -17.88
CA ARG A 769 -34.73 -34.84 -17.22
C ARG A 769 -35.84 -34.85 -16.16
N LYS A 770 -36.47 -33.70 -15.87
CA LYS A 770 -37.47 -33.48 -14.81
C LYS A 770 -36.94 -33.68 -13.38
N GLU A 771 -35.63 -33.52 -13.20
CA GLU A 771 -34.97 -33.52 -11.89
C GLU A 771 -34.97 -32.09 -11.32
N TYR A 772 -36.18 -31.60 -10.99
CA TYR A 772 -36.41 -30.18 -10.71
C TYR A 772 -35.64 -29.66 -9.49
N GLU A 773 -35.45 -30.45 -8.44
CA GLU A 773 -34.72 -30.00 -7.23
C GLU A 773 -33.26 -29.64 -7.55
N ILE A 774 -32.57 -30.50 -8.30
CA ILE A 774 -31.17 -30.29 -8.71
C ILE A 774 -31.10 -29.13 -9.71
N ALA A 775 -32.05 -29.05 -10.64
CA ALA A 775 -32.13 -27.94 -11.59
C ALA A 775 -32.30 -26.60 -10.87
N ILE A 776 -33.18 -26.50 -9.86
CA ILE A 776 -33.37 -25.29 -9.05
C ILE A 776 -32.09 -24.91 -8.33
N HIS A 777 -31.42 -25.87 -7.69
CA HIS A 777 -30.19 -25.63 -6.94
C HIS A 777 -29.11 -25.01 -7.83
N HIS A 778 -28.79 -25.64 -8.96
CA HIS A 778 -27.80 -25.12 -9.90
C HIS A 778 -28.22 -23.79 -10.54
N THR A 779 -29.51 -23.61 -10.85
CA THR A 779 -29.99 -22.35 -11.43
C THR A 779 -29.85 -21.17 -10.45
N LYS A 780 -30.13 -21.39 -9.16
CA LYS A 780 -29.96 -20.38 -8.10
C LYS A 780 -28.49 -20.05 -7.87
N GLU A 781 -27.61 -21.05 -7.88
CA GLU A 781 -26.16 -20.84 -7.76
C GLU A 781 -25.61 -20.00 -8.93
N CYS A 782 -25.99 -20.33 -10.17
CA CYS A 782 -25.67 -19.52 -11.35
C CYS A 782 -26.18 -18.08 -11.21
N LEU A 783 -27.44 -17.90 -10.79
CA LEU A 783 -28.05 -16.58 -10.65
C LEU A 783 -27.31 -15.70 -9.64
N LEU A 784 -26.89 -16.28 -8.50
CA LEU A 784 -26.10 -15.58 -7.49
C LEU A 784 -24.75 -15.09 -8.07
N LEU A 785 -24.05 -15.96 -8.80
CA LEU A 785 -22.76 -15.63 -9.42
C LEU A 785 -22.91 -14.58 -10.52
N PHE A 786 -23.93 -14.67 -11.37
CA PHE A 786 -24.16 -13.70 -12.44
C PHE A 786 -24.56 -12.33 -11.92
N ARG A 787 -25.44 -12.25 -10.90
CA ARG A 787 -25.82 -10.97 -10.27
C ARG A 787 -24.64 -10.30 -9.59
N ARG A 788 -23.83 -11.06 -8.84
CA ARG A 788 -22.65 -10.52 -8.15
C ARG A 788 -21.64 -9.88 -9.10
N ASN A 789 -21.52 -10.39 -10.33
CA ASN A 789 -20.50 -9.96 -11.30
C ASN A 789 -21.09 -9.18 -12.50
N ASN A 790 -22.33 -8.71 -12.40
CA ASN A 790 -23.05 -7.95 -13.44
C ASN A 790 -23.16 -8.66 -14.81
N VAL A 791 -23.27 -9.98 -14.83
CA VAL A 791 -23.43 -10.77 -16.07
C VAL A 791 -24.93 -10.93 -16.39
N LEU A 792 -25.56 -9.82 -16.78
CA LEU A 792 -27.01 -9.68 -16.87
C LEU A 792 -27.67 -10.59 -17.91
N LEU A 793 -27.07 -10.74 -19.09
CA LEU A 793 -27.61 -11.58 -20.16
C LEU A 793 -27.80 -13.03 -19.69
N ASN A 794 -26.82 -13.60 -19.00
CA ASN A 794 -26.89 -14.96 -18.47
C ASN A 794 -27.85 -15.06 -17.29
N ALA A 795 -27.95 -14.03 -16.45
CA ALA A 795 -28.95 -13.97 -15.38
C ALA A 795 -30.38 -14.04 -15.95
N MET A 796 -30.67 -13.38 -17.07
CA MET A 796 -31.99 -13.44 -17.74
C MET A 796 -32.35 -14.88 -18.14
N PHE A 797 -31.39 -15.66 -18.65
CA PHE A 797 -31.63 -17.06 -18.97
C PHE A 797 -31.91 -17.91 -17.74
N MET A 798 -31.28 -17.62 -16.60
CA MET A 798 -31.54 -18.32 -15.34
C MET A 798 -32.90 -17.98 -14.75
N PHE A 799 -33.33 -16.71 -14.81
CA PHE A 799 -34.69 -16.34 -14.45
C PHE A 799 -35.72 -17.07 -15.33
N ASN A 800 -35.53 -17.09 -16.65
CA ASN A 800 -36.42 -17.81 -17.56
C ASN A 800 -36.48 -19.31 -17.23
N LEU A 801 -35.35 -19.94 -16.86
CA LEU A 801 -35.32 -21.35 -16.46
C LEU A 801 -36.06 -21.60 -15.14
N LEU A 802 -35.86 -20.77 -14.11
CA LEU A 802 -36.63 -20.87 -12.85
C LEU A 802 -38.12 -20.71 -13.08
N ILE A 803 -38.52 -19.73 -13.89
CA ILE A 803 -39.93 -19.51 -14.24
C ILE A 803 -40.51 -20.75 -14.90
N ASN A 804 -39.80 -21.39 -15.83
CA ASN A 804 -40.25 -22.62 -16.49
C ASN A 804 -40.37 -23.78 -15.49
N ILE A 805 -39.36 -23.99 -14.63
CA ILE A 805 -39.39 -25.04 -13.60
C ILE A 805 -40.59 -24.87 -12.66
N TYR A 806 -40.78 -23.67 -12.10
CA TYR A 806 -41.88 -23.42 -11.15
C TYR A 806 -43.26 -23.42 -11.82
N THR A 807 -43.33 -23.11 -13.11
CA THR A 807 -44.56 -23.29 -13.91
C THR A 807 -44.92 -24.76 -14.04
N ASP A 808 -43.94 -25.64 -14.32
CA ASP A 808 -44.16 -27.09 -14.39
C ASP A 808 -44.55 -27.68 -13.02
N LEU A 809 -44.00 -27.15 -11.93
CA LEU A 809 -44.35 -27.51 -10.55
C LEU A 809 -45.68 -26.91 -10.07
N LYS A 810 -46.28 -25.99 -10.85
CA LYS A 810 -47.51 -25.24 -10.52
C LYS A 810 -47.40 -24.35 -9.27
N GLU A 811 -46.20 -23.86 -8.96
CA GLU A 811 -45.93 -22.94 -7.85
C GLU A 811 -46.02 -21.48 -8.33
N PHE A 812 -47.25 -21.00 -8.57
CA PHE A 812 -47.48 -19.70 -9.23
C PHE A 812 -46.99 -18.48 -8.43
N ASP A 813 -46.91 -18.58 -7.11
CA ASP A 813 -46.39 -17.50 -6.27
C ASP A 813 -44.91 -17.21 -6.58
N LEU A 814 -44.09 -18.27 -6.64
CA LEU A 814 -42.67 -18.17 -7.01
C LEU A 814 -42.49 -17.75 -8.47
N VAL A 815 -43.36 -18.20 -9.39
CA VAL A 815 -43.35 -17.73 -10.77
C VAL A 815 -43.51 -16.21 -10.84
N ASN A 816 -44.44 -15.64 -10.06
CA ASN A 816 -44.67 -14.20 -10.02
C ASN A 816 -43.50 -13.46 -9.37
N GLU A 817 -42.92 -14.01 -8.30
CA GLU A 817 -41.73 -13.47 -7.63
C GLU A 817 -40.55 -13.34 -8.60
N TYR A 818 -40.17 -14.43 -9.30
CA TYR A 818 -39.04 -14.38 -10.24
C TYR A 818 -39.33 -13.56 -11.50
N LYS A 819 -40.60 -13.47 -11.94
CA LYS A 819 -41.00 -12.53 -13.00
C LYS A 819 -40.80 -11.08 -12.55
N TYR A 820 -41.20 -10.77 -11.32
CA TYR A 820 -41.03 -9.44 -10.74
C TYR A 820 -39.54 -9.09 -10.59
N GLU A 821 -38.73 -9.99 -10.03
CA GLU A 821 -37.28 -9.79 -9.91
C GLU A 821 -36.60 -9.58 -11.27
N LYS A 822 -36.97 -10.38 -12.29
CA LYS A 822 -36.48 -10.22 -13.67
C LYS A 822 -36.82 -8.82 -14.20
N LEU A 823 -38.05 -8.34 -13.97
CA LEU A 823 -38.50 -7.02 -14.43
C LEU A 823 -37.78 -5.88 -13.72
N CYS A 824 -37.62 -5.96 -12.39
CA CYS A 824 -36.86 -4.97 -11.63
C CYS A 824 -35.43 -4.85 -12.16
N LEU A 825 -34.77 -5.99 -12.42
CA LEU A 825 -33.40 -5.98 -12.93
C LEU A 825 -33.30 -5.40 -14.35
N LEU A 826 -34.28 -5.65 -15.22
CA LEU A 826 -34.33 -5.03 -16.56
C LEU A 826 -34.57 -3.51 -16.49
N ASP A 827 -35.45 -3.07 -15.59
CA ASP A 827 -35.77 -1.66 -15.40
C ASP A 827 -34.57 -0.88 -14.81
N GLU A 828 -33.86 -1.46 -13.83
CA GLU A 828 -32.60 -0.91 -13.26
C GLU A 828 -31.53 -0.64 -14.32
N HIS A 829 -31.45 -1.50 -15.35
CA HIS A 829 -30.47 -1.40 -16.43
C HIS A 829 -31.03 -0.77 -17.72
N HIS A 830 -32.25 -0.23 -17.69
CA HIS A 830 -32.93 0.40 -18.82
C HIS A 830 -33.01 -0.47 -20.09
N VAL A 831 -33.10 -1.80 -19.94
CA VAL A 831 -33.20 -2.75 -21.04
C VAL A 831 -34.66 -2.97 -21.43
N SER A 832 -34.95 -3.08 -22.73
CA SER A 832 -36.32 -3.30 -23.20
C SER A 832 -36.86 -4.66 -22.72
N ARG A 833 -38.09 -4.65 -22.19
CA ARG A 833 -38.79 -5.86 -21.74
C ARG A 833 -39.14 -6.83 -22.87
N GLN A 834 -39.14 -6.35 -24.12
CA GLN A 834 -39.46 -7.16 -25.30
C GLN A 834 -38.29 -8.03 -25.78
N LEU A 835 -37.11 -7.91 -25.16
CA LEU A 835 -35.89 -8.59 -25.59
C LEU A 835 -35.79 -10.06 -25.12
N PHE A 836 -36.52 -10.48 -24.07
CA PHE A 836 -36.28 -11.76 -23.34
C PHE A 836 -37.49 -12.55 -22.86
#